data_AF-A0A4R6I5F9-F1
#
_entry.id   AF-A0A4R6I5F9-F1
#
_cell.length_a   1.000
_cell.length_b   1.000
_cell.length_c   1.000
_cell.angle_alpha   90.00
_cell.angle_beta   90.00
_cell.angle_gamma   90.00
#
_symmetry.space_group_name_H-M   'P 1'
#
loop_
_entity.id
_entity.type
_entity.pdbx_description
1 polymer ?
#
loop_
_entity_poly.entity_id
_entity_poly.type
_entity_poly.pdbx_seq_one_letter_code
_entity_poly.pdbx_strand_id
1 'polypeptide(L)'
;MSVPIHESAHPDDGTTGELVKQLDAAIEQLAAANAIAGVSPVFDVIDKVKPLMFDTTGLEVLYSRVPAIEAAGFFGGSDWDYPQTLVPSLAVRTIRHGDPITTLIESLSQIRLLAIAKGDYSHPSVSAEHAHHFLTQVMAMNLDIVVSDLQENDRLRPDRLGYAVQNLYHYLLQHLGYQNLLAHLVAEVWRILEQRPVQVDGVKQMVTQIAACLNSPDTPDSMVGEIGEDARKLVNAVFGPTQGCREDPGFEEYAQRLASMDDATLLQEAIAFAQAMHSTGLVSPYMPGFIRYLRERWNALIPTALGLSYTGADAFHCYPALIHKLIDEALFAETSQAAYGLAMMLERGILYSPPVAPSLWRQLRMTVCETAAEKIAAVFGRRRSAECFLLADVLNVLGRPLGVGQGNYPTCQSTRALSMWAFNMPAELLRIVAWAARDDEIVMRFEGHSISSRELGKGLATEPPVDVDAVSLLSVPHLDRIYFEMGRRCAGRGEDPHKWVNAEFHGDHVGHGFRIAVDVFTGGLKDFEGFMRDFYAAYHPFYNGNIPVINPQPAGIAVTDSATRFLGWHAITIQRLALDPNRVMRVYFFNPNNDSGQDWGQGIITSTQGHGELYGEASLPVAEFASRLYAFHYDPLEKANPNEVPAEEVNRAMRLARDSWASGR
;
A
#
# COMPACT_ATOMS: atom_id res chain seq x y z
N MET A 1 0.15 24.23 -49.34
CA MET A 1 -0.21 23.56 -50.61
C MET A 1 -1.10 22.39 -50.26
N SER A 2 -2.34 22.44 -50.73
CA SER A 2 -3.45 21.60 -50.29
C SER A 2 -3.30 20.16 -50.79
N VAL A 3 -3.38 19.20 -49.88
CA VAL A 3 -3.47 17.75 -50.16
C VAL A 3 -4.95 17.35 -49.96
N PRO A 4 -5.55 16.51 -50.83
CA PRO A 4 -6.99 16.29 -50.83
C PRO A 4 -7.43 15.43 -49.64
N ILE A 5 -8.55 15.83 -49.04
CA ILE A 5 -9.31 15.04 -48.07
C ILE A 5 -9.86 13.83 -48.82
N HIS A 6 -9.32 12.65 -48.51
CA HIS A 6 -9.96 11.39 -48.85
C HIS A 6 -11.06 11.17 -47.82
N GLU A 7 -12.32 11.41 -48.21
CA GLU A 7 -13.47 10.87 -47.49
C GLU A 7 -13.33 9.34 -47.44
N SER A 8 -12.93 8.82 -46.29
CA SER A 8 -13.04 7.40 -45.97
C SER A 8 -14.48 7.12 -45.53
N ALA A 9 -15.14 6.23 -46.25
CA ALA A 9 -16.49 5.77 -46.03
C ALA A 9 -16.82 5.46 -44.56
N HIS A 10 -17.98 5.95 -44.10
CA HIS A 10 -18.64 5.50 -42.88
C HIS A 10 -18.80 3.96 -42.89
N PRO A 11 -18.30 3.24 -41.86
CA PRO A 11 -18.63 1.84 -41.70
C PRO A 11 -19.98 1.69 -40.96
N ASP A 12 -20.97 1.21 -41.71
CA ASP A 12 -22.02 0.25 -41.34
C ASP A 12 -22.88 0.50 -40.06
N ASP A 13 -23.93 1.33 -40.21
CA ASP A 13 -25.00 1.56 -39.21
C ASP A 13 -25.88 0.31 -38.94
N GLY A 14 -25.77 -0.72 -39.79
CA GLY A 14 -26.60 -1.94 -39.73
C GLY A 14 -26.11 -3.02 -38.74
N THR A 15 -24.80 -3.13 -38.52
CA THR A 15 -24.20 -4.16 -37.66
C THR A 15 -24.34 -3.82 -36.18
N THR A 16 -24.13 -2.55 -35.82
CA THR A 16 -24.30 -2.04 -34.45
C THR A 16 -25.77 -2.13 -34.00
N GLY A 17 -26.71 -1.81 -34.89
CA GLY A 17 -28.15 -1.90 -34.59
C GLY A 17 -28.62 -3.34 -34.27
N GLU A 18 -28.00 -4.35 -34.88
CA GLU A 18 -28.28 -5.76 -34.56
C GLU A 18 -27.67 -6.19 -33.22
N LEU A 19 -26.44 -5.76 -32.92
CA LEU A 19 -25.81 -6.00 -31.62
C LEU A 19 -26.60 -5.38 -30.46
N VAL A 20 -27.12 -4.17 -30.66
CA VAL A 20 -27.98 -3.47 -29.69
C VAL A 20 -29.22 -4.29 -29.38
N LYS A 21 -29.94 -4.77 -30.40
CA LYS A 21 -31.15 -5.59 -30.20
C LYS A 21 -30.86 -6.88 -29.44
N GLN A 22 -29.72 -7.52 -29.73
CA GLN A 22 -29.31 -8.74 -29.05
C GLN A 22 -28.96 -8.47 -27.58
N LEU A 23 -28.31 -7.35 -27.29
CA LEU A 23 -28.03 -6.92 -25.91
C LEU A 23 -29.33 -6.64 -25.15
N ASP A 24 -30.24 -5.86 -25.72
CA ASP A 24 -31.52 -5.52 -25.09
C ASP A 24 -32.32 -6.81 -24.77
N ALA A 25 -32.38 -7.76 -25.71
CA ALA A 25 -33.02 -9.06 -25.47
C ALA A 25 -32.34 -9.89 -24.37
N ALA A 26 -31.01 -9.87 -24.29
CA ALA A 26 -30.28 -10.57 -23.22
C ALA A 26 -30.53 -9.94 -21.84
N ILE A 27 -30.60 -8.61 -21.76
CA ILE A 27 -30.94 -7.88 -20.53
C ILE A 27 -32.37 -8.23 -20.07
N GLU A 28 -33.34 -8.26 -20.98
CA GLU A 28 -34.72 -8.65 -20.68
C GLU A 28 -34.83 -10.11 -20.18
N GLN A 29 -34.09 -11.03 -20.82
CA GLN A 29 -34.03 -12.43 -20.40
C GLN A 29 -33.42 -12.59 -19.00
N LEU A 30 -32.34 -11.85 -18.71
CA LEU A 30 -31.73 -11.85 -17.38
C LEU A 30 -32.69 -11.32 -16.32
N ALA A 31 -33.39 -10.21 -16.60
CA ALA A 31 -34.39 -9.64 -15.70
C ALA A 31 -35.52 -10.64 -15.41
N ALA A 32 -36.01 -11.33 -16.44
CA ALA A 32 -37.05 -12.35 -16.29
C ALA A 32 -36.56 -13.56 -15.48
N ALA A 33 -35.31 -14.00 -15.67
CA ALA A 33 -34.70 -15.09 -14.89
C ALA A 33 -34.51 -14.70 -13.42
N ASN A 34 -33.99 -13.49 -13.15
CA ASN A 34 -33.77 -12.97 -11.80
C ASN A 34 -35.08 -12.72 -11.05
N ALA A 35 -36.17 -12.36 -11.73
CA ALA A 35 -37.49 -12.27 -11.12
C ALA A 35 -37.98 -13.60 -10.50
N ILE A 36 -37.45 -14.74 -10.96
CA ILE A 36 -37.80 -16.08 -10.46
C ILE A 36 -36.72 -16.59 -9.49
N ALA A 37 -35.45 -16.50 -9.86
CA ALA A 37 -34.33 -17.14 -9.15
C ALA A 37 -33.63 -16.22 -8.14
N GLY A 38 -33.91 -14.92 -8.16
CA GLY A 38 -33.17 -13.90 -7.40
C GLY A 38 -31.84 -13.54 -8.06
N VAL A 39 -30.96 -14.52 -8.26
CA VAL A 39 -29.64 -14.36 -8.90
C VAL A 39 -29.41 -15.45 -9.94
N SER A 40 -29.11 -15.05 -11.17
CA SER A 40 -28.90 -15.91 -12.33
C SER A 40 -27.54 -15.60 -13.00
N PRO A 41 -26.94 -16.55 -13.72
CA PRO A 41 -25.70 -16.32 -14.46
C PRO A 41 -25.84 -15.22 -15.52
N VAL A 42 -24.84 -14.34 -15.62
CA VAL A 42 -24.87 -13.15 -16.48
C VAL A 42 -24.15 -13.31 -17.81
N PHE A 43 -23.72 -14.53 -18.14
CA PHE A 43 -22.85 -14.81 -19.29
C PHE A 43 -23.45 -14.37 -20.63
N ASP A 44 -24.76 -14.54 -20.83
CA ASP A 44 -25.42 -14.13 -22.08
C ASP A 44 -25.34 -12.61 -22.31
N VAL A 45 -25.47 -11.80 -21.25
CA VAL A 45 -25.31 -10.35 -21.34
C VAL A 45 -23.84 -10.00 -21.64
N ILE A 46 -22.89 -10.66 -20.96
CA ILE A 46 -21.45 -10.44 -21.15
C ILE A 46 -21.03 -10.72 -22.60
N ASP A 47 -21.54 -11.79 -23.19
CA ASP A 47 -21.25 -12.16 -24.58
C ASP A 47 -21.73 -11.10 -25.58
N LYS A 48 -22.84 -10.40 -25.27
CA LYS A 48 -23.37 -9.30 -26.11
C LYS A 48 -22.68 -7.96 -25.85
N VAL A 49 -22.14 -7.75 -24.66
CA VAL A 49 -21.38 -6.55 -24.29
C VAL A 49 -20.00 -6.55 -24.94
N LYS A 50 -19.32 -7.70 -24.97
CA LYS A 50 -17.95 -7.84 -25.49
C LYS A 50 -17.68 -7.14 -26.84
N PRO A 51 -18.48 -7.34 -27.92
CA PRO A 51 -18.22 -6.68 -29.20
C PRO A 51 -18.39 -5.15 -29.15
N LEU A 52 -19.18 -4.61 -28.22
CA LEU A 52 -19.44 -3.18 -28.08
C LEU A 52 -18.32 -2.42 -27.35
N MET A 53 -17.35 -3.13 -26.75
CA MET A 53 -16.24 -2.50 -26.03
C MET A 53 -15.11 -1.98 -26.94
N PHE A 54 -15.15 -2.26 -28.24
CA PHE A 54 -14.03 -2.02 -29.15
C PHE A 54 -14.07 -0.67 -29.88
N ASP A 55 -15.10 0.13 -29.68
CA ASP A 55 -15.19 1.49 -30.20
C ASP A 55 -16.06 2.39 -29.32
N THR A 56 -15.93 3.70 -29.52
CA THR A 56 -16.64 4.73 -28.74
C THR A 56 -18.16 4.64 -28.89
N THR A 57 -18.66 4.27 -30.08
CA THR A 57 -20.11 4.16 -30.34
C THR A 57 -20.71 3.02 -29.54
N GLY A 58 -20.02 1.88 -29.46
CA GLY A 58 -20.43 0.75 -28.66
C GLY A 58 -20.38 1.05 -27.15
N LEU A 59 -19.39 1.80 -26.67
CA LEU A 59 -19.34 2.25 -25.27
C LEU A 59 -20.50 3.21 -24.93
N GLU A 60 -20.85 4.11 -25.84
CA GLU A 60 -22.02 4.99 -25.69
C GLU A 60 -23.34 4.17 -25.65
N VAL A 61 -23.42 3.11 -26.45
CA VAL A 61 -24.54 2.16 -26.38
C VAL A 61 -24.63 1.56 -24.98
N LEU A 62 -23.54 1.03 -24.44
CA LEU A 62 -23.50 0.44 -23.10
C LEU A 62 -23.88 1.46 -22.01
N TYR A 63 -23.33 2.68 -22.11
CA TYR A 63 -23.61 3.78 -21.20
C TYR A 63 -25.11 4.09 -21.12
N SER A 64 -25.79 4.19 -22.25
CA SER A 64 -27.21 4.51 -22.26
C SER A 64 -28.11 3.36 -21.74
N ARG A 65 -27.57 2.15 -21.56
CA ARG A 65 -28.30 0.98 -21.02
C ARG A 65 -27.97 0.70 -19.55
N VAL A 66 -27.14 1.52 -18.90
CA VAL A 66 -26.85 1.38 -17.46
C VAL A 66 -28.12 1.18 -16.61
N PRO A 67 -29.21 1.97 -16.77
CA PRO A 67 -30.42 1.75 -15.98
C PRO A 67 -31.07 0.38 -16.19
N ALA A 68 -31.04 -0.15 -17.42
CA ALA A 68 -31.63 -1.44 -17.76
C ALA A 68 -30.78 -2.61 -17.26
N ILE A 69 -29.46 -2.51 -17.37
CA ILE A 69 -28.50 -3.49 -16.85
C ILE A 69 -28.59 -3.59 -15.32
N GLU A 70 -28.67 -2.44 -14.64
CA GLU A 70 -28.90 -2.36 -13.19
C GLU A 70 -30.24 -2.98 -12.79
N ALA A 71 -31.34 -2.56 -13.44
CA ALA A 71 -32.67 -3.07 -13.14
C ALA A 71 -32.82 -4.59 -13.39
N ALA A 72 -32.03 -5.15 -14.31
CA ALA A 72 -31.99 -6.58 -14.57
C ALA A 72 -31.26 -7.38 -13.46
N GLY A 73 -30.61 -6.71 -12.51
CA GLY A 73 -29.84 -7.36 -11.44
C GLY A 73 -28.53 -7.95 -11.94
N PHE A 74 -27.89 -7.34 -12.95
CA PHE A 74 -26.64 -7.84 -13.53
C PHE A 74 -25.50 -7.98 -12.52
N PHE A 75 -25.41 -7.06 -11.56
CA PHE A 75 -24.37 -7.14 -10.53
C PHE A 75 -24.77 -8.01 -9.33
N GLY A 76 -26.00 -8.52 -9.30
CA GLY A 76 -26.59 -9.22 -8.16
C GLY A 76 -25.77 -10.42 -7.70
N GLY A 77 -25.57 -10.53 -6.39
CA GLY A 77 -24.84 -11.65 -5.78
C GLY A 77 -23.32 -11.60 -5.97
N SER A 78 -22.77 -10.45 -6.33
CA SER A 78 -21.33 -10.20 -6.47
C SER A 78 -20.89 -8.95 -5.71
N ASP A 79 -19.58 -8.70 -5.60
CA ASP A 79 -19.06 -7.47 -4.96
C ASP A 79 -19.50 -6.20 -5.70
N TRP A 80 -19.73 -6.29 -7.02
CA TRP A 80 -20.21 -5.16 -7.84
C TRP A 80 -21.66 -4.75 -7.54
N ASP A 81 -22.44 -5.57 -6.83
CA ASP A 81 -23.79 -5.24 -6.36
C ASP A 81 -23.76 -4.06 -5.36
N TYR A 82 -22.60 -3.83 -4.74
CA TYR A 82 -22.38 -2.79 -3.74
C TYR A 82 -21.33 -1.78 -4.22
N PRO A 83 -21.67 -0.91 -5.19
CA PRO A 83 -20.68 -0.01 -5.79
C PRO A 83 -19.98 0.92 -4.79
N GLN A 84 -20.60 1.23 -3.64
CA GLN A 84 -20.01 2.06 -2.57
C GLN A 84 -18.87 1.39 -1.81
N THR A 85 -18.67 0.08 -2.00
CA THR A 85 -17.65 -0.72 -1.30
C THR A 85 -16.54 -1.18 -2.23
N LEU A 86 -16.58 -0.78 -3.50
CA LEU A 86 -15.53 -1.10 -4.46
C LEU A 86 -14.23 -0.39 -4.07
N VAL A 87 -13.11 -1.09 -4.22
CA VAL A 87 -11.77 -0.58 -3.89
C VAL A 87 -11.00 -0.29 -5.18
N PRO A 88 -10.49 0.94 -5.40
CA PRO A 88 -9.82 1.31 -6.64
C PRO A 88 -8.65 0.41 -7.03
N SER A 89 -7.78 0.05 -6.08
CA SER A 89 -6.61 -0.80 -6.35
C SER A 89 -6.98 -2.20 -6.82
N LEU A 90 -8.11 -2.75 -6.34
CA LEU A 90 -8.64 -4.03 -6.81
C LEU A 90 -9.26 -3.88 -8.20
N ALA A 91 -10.06 -2.84 -8.43
CA ALA A 91 -10.66 -2.55 -9.73
C ALA A 91 -9.61 -2.42 -10.84
N VAL A 92 -8.50 -1.76 -10.56
CA VAL A 92 -7.33 -1.67 -11.46
C VAL A 92 -6.77 -3.03 -11.82
N ARG A 93 -6.59 -3.90 -10.83
CA ARG A 93 -6.08 -5.25 -11.08
C ARG A 93 -7.10 -6.09 -11.85
N THR A 94 -8.38 -6.01 -11.49
CA THR A 94 -9.46 -6.74 -12.14
C THR A 94 -9.58 -6.39 -13.61
N ILE A 95 -9.60 -5.09 -13.94
CA ILE A 95 -9.77 -4.66 -15.33
C ILE A 95 -8.57 -5.06 -16.20
N ARG A 96 -7.34 -5.06 -15.66
CA ARG A 96 -6.13 -5.39 -16.41
C ARG A 96 -5.77 -6.87 -16.45
N HIS A 97 -6.00 -7.58 -15.37
CA HIS A 97 -5.47 -8.93 -15.16
C HIS A 97 -6.57 -9.96 -14.90
N GLY A 98 -7.82 -9.54 -14.79
CA GLY A 98 -8.95 -10.45 -14.69
C GLY A 98 -9.09 -11.30 -15.95
N ASP A 99 -9.77 -12.44 -15.80
CA ASP A 99 -10.23 -13.22 -16.93
C ASP A 99 -11.28 -12.41 -17.75
N PRO A 100 -11.65 -12.88 -18.96
CA PRO A 100 -12.54 -12.13 -19.84
C PRO A 100 -13.87 -11.72 -19.21
N ILE A 101 -14.45 -12.59 -18.37
CA ILE A 101 -15.76 -12.37 -17.76
C ILE A 101 -15.64 -11.28 -16.71
N THR A 102 -14.69 -11.40 -15.78
CA THR A 102 -14.49 -10.41 -14.72
C THR A 102 -14.09 -9.04 -15.27
N THR A 103 -13.28 -9.02 -16.34
CA THR A 103 -12.90 -7.76 -17.02
C THR A 103 -14.12 -7.02 -17.57
N LEU A 104 -15.07 -7.74 -18.18
CA LEU A 104 -16.28 -7.14 -18.75
C LEU A 104 -17.27 -6.69 -17.68
N ILE A 105 -17.40 -7.43 -16.57
CA ILE A 105 -18.20 -7.00 -15.41
C ILE A 105 -17.62 -5.72 -14.82
N GLU A 106 -16.31 -5.67 -14.59
CA GLU A 106 -15.61 -4.47 -14.09
C GLU A 106 -15.76 -3.30 -15.05
N SER A 107 -15.68 -3.54 -16.37
CA SER A 107 -15.91 -2.51 -17.41
C SER A 107 -17.30 -1.90 -17.29
N LEU A 108 -18.35 -2.73 -17.19
CA LEU A 108 -19.73 -2.27 -17.02
C LEU A 108 -19.94 -1.55 -15.70
N SER A 109 -19.30 -2.01 -14.62
CA SER A 109 -19.32 -1.32 -13.33
C SER A 109 -18.74 0.09 -13.42
N GLN A 110 -17.63 0.27 -14.15
CA GLN A 110 -17.04 1.58 -14.37
C GLN A 110 -17.91 2.47 -15.27
N ILE A 111 -18.54 1.92 -16.31
CA ILE A 111 -19.53 2.64 -17.14
C ILE A 111 -20.75 3.08 -16.29
N ARG A 112 -21.23 2.22 -15.40
CA ARG A 112 -22.28 2.56 -14.42
C ARG A 112 -21.86 3.71 -13.53
N LEU A 113 -20.67 3.65 -12.94
CA LEU A 113 -20.16 4.70 -12.08
C LEU A 113 -19.99 6.01 -12.84
N LEU A 114 -19.71 5.96 -14.15
CA LEU A 114 -19.62 7.17 -14.96
C LEU A 114 -21.00 7.82 -15.09
N ALA A 115 -22.04 7.02 -15.33
CA ALA A 115 -23.41 7.51 -15.39
C ALA A 115 -23.86 8.13 -14.05
N ILE A 116 -23.45 7.55 -12.92
CA ILE A 116 -23.70 8.11 -11.58
C ILE A 116 -22.94 9.41 -11.37
N ALA A 117 -21.64 9.44 -11.72
CA ALA A 117 -20.78 10.62 -11.57
C ALA A 117 -21.29 11.82 -12.39
N LYS A 118 -21.86 11.57 -13.57
CA LYS A 118 -22.47 12.61 -14.42
C LYS A 118 -23.89 13.01 -14.00
N GLY A 119 -24.52 12.26 -13.09
CA GLY A 119 -25.90 12.48 -12.67
C GLY A 119 -26.95 11.96 -13.67
N ASP A 120 -26.52 11.21 -14.69
CA ASP A 120 -27.41 10.60 -15.70
C ASP A 120 -28.12 9.35 -15.15
N TYR A 121 -27.60 8.78 -14.06
CA TYR A 121 -28.23 7.69 -13.31
C TYR A 121 -28.12 7.94 -11.80
N SER A 122 -29.20 7.70 -11.05
CA SER A 122 -29.22 7.84 -9.59
C SER A 122 -29.19 6.47 -8.95
N HIS A 123 -28.13 6.20 -8.18
CA HIS A 123 -27.98 4.94 -7.44
C HIS A 123 -28.26 5.18 -5.94
N PRO A 124 -29.03 4.30 -5.27
CA PRO A 124 -29.43 4.52 -3.88
C PRO A 124 -28.28 4.48 -2.87
N SER A 125 -27.17 3.79 -3.18
CA SER A 125 -26.05 3.62 -2.25
C SER A 125 -24.80 4.46 -2.57
N VAL A 126 -24.73 5.12 -3.72
CA VAL A 126 -23.53 5.85 -4.19
C VAL A 126 -23.91 7.23 -4.69
N SER A 127 -23.20 8.26 -4.21
CA SER A 127 -23.35 9.63 -4.69
C SER A 127 -22.54 9.88 -5.97
N ALA A 128 -22.91 10.91 -6.73
CA ALA A 128 -22.14 11.36 -7.89
C ALA A 128 -20.67 11.68 -7.53
N GLU A 129 -20.45 12.30 -6.36
CA GLU A 129 -19.11 12.62 -5.86
C GLU A 129 -18.29 11.36 -5.55
N HIS A 130 -18.88 10.37 -4.88
CA HIS A 130 -18.20 9.10 -4.60
C HIS A 130 -17.83 8.37 -5.90
N ALA A 131 -18.78 8.27 -6.84
CA ALA A 131 -18.52 7.63 -8.13
C ALA A 131 -17.42 8.35 -8.93
N HIS A 132 -17.43 9.69 -8.91
CA HIS A 132 -16.39 10.51 -9.53
C HIS A 132 -15.02 10.25 -8.89
N HIS A 133 -14.94 10.23 -7.56
CA HIS A 133 -13.70 9.96 -6.83
C HIS A 133 -13.14 8.57 -7.16
N PHE A 134 -13.98 7.54 -7.10
CA PHE A 134 -13.59 6.16 -7.42
C PHE A 134 -13.04 6.04 -8.85
N LEU A 135 -13.78 6.54 -9.84
CA LEU A 135 -13.33 6.46 -11.24
C LEU A 135 -12.04 7.21 -11.46
N THR A 136 -11.89 8.37 -10.81
CA THR A 136 -10.66 9.15 -10.92
C THR A 136 -9.46 8.40 -10.35
N GLN A 137 -9.60 7.73 -9.21
CA GLN A 137 -8.53 6.89 -8.63
C GLN A 137 -8.18 5.70 -9.53
N VAL A 138 -9.19 5.00 -10.04
CA VAL A 138 -9.00 3.87 -10.96
C VAL A 138 -8.31 4.31 -12.25
N MET A 139 -8.72 5.44 -12.82
CA MET A 139 -8.08 6.04 -14.00
C MET A 139 -6.65 6.48 -13.73
N ALA A 140 -6.40 7.11 -12.58
CA ALA A 140 -5.09 7.62 -12.19
C ALA A 140 -4.07 6.48 -12.11
N MET A 141 -4.45 5.35 -11.51
CA MET A 141 -3.64 4.14 -11.42
C MET A 141 -3.49 3.38 -12.75
N ASN A 142 -4.28 3.71 -13.77
CA ASN A 142 -4.26 3.08 -15.10
C ASN A 142 -3.90 4.04 -16.24
N LEU A 143 -3.29 5.18 -15.91
CA LEU A 143 -3.09 6.27 -16.86
C LEU A 143 -2.16 5.91 -18.03
N ASP A 144 -1.25 4.96 -17.85
CA ASP A 144 -0.38 4.45 -18.92
C ASP A 144 -1.17 3.80 -20.06
N ILE A 145 -2.33 3.18 -19.80
CA ILE A 145 -3.23 2.67 -20.84
C ILE A 145 -3.75 3.82 -21.72
N VAL A 146 -3.95 4.99 -21.13
CA VAL A 146 -4.57 6.15 -21.77
C VAL A 146 -3.54 6.98 -22.54
N VAL A 147 -2.36 7.17 -21.95
CA VAL A 147 -1.35 8.13 -22.42
C VAL A 147 -0.33 7.50 -23.37
N SER A 148 -0.14 6.19 -23.33
CA SER A 148 0.87 5.48 -24.14
C SER A 148 0.26 4.36 -24.99
N ASP A 149 1.04 3.87 -25.95
CA ASP A 149 0.72 2.60 -26.63
C ASP A 149 0.65 1.46 -25.61
N LEU A 150 -0.25 0.51 -25.84
CA LEU A 150 -0.39 -0.67 -24.97
C LEU A 150 0.93 -1.43 -24.85
N GLN A 151 1.29 -1.80 -23.63
CA GLN A 151 2.44 -2.66 -23.36
C GLN A 151 2.23 -4.06 -23.94
N GLU A 152 3.32 -4.82 -24.14
CA GLU A 152 3.24 -6.17 -24.74
C GLU A 152 2.30 -7.10 -23.97
N ASN A 153 2.32 -7.04 -22.63
CA ASN A 153 1.43 -7.83 -21.79
C ASN A 153 -0.06 -7.49 -22.02
N ASP A 154 -0.39 -6.21 -22.18
CA ASP A 154 -1.76 -5.77 -22.44
C ASP A 154 -2.20 -6.12 -23.87
N ARG A 155 -1.30 -6.00 -24.85
CA ARG A 155 -1.54 -6.35 -26.25
C ARG A 155 -1.83 -7.84 -26.45
N LEU A 156 -1.14 -8.70 -25.70
CA LEU A 156 -1.26 -10.15 -25.78
C LEU A 156 -2.44 -10.71 -24.98
N ARG A 157 -3.25 -9.87 -24.32
CA ARG A 157 -4.42 -10.35 -23.58
C ARG A 157 -5.38 -11.12 -24.48
N PRO A 158 -5.96 -12.25 -23.99
CA PRO A 158 -6.98 -13.00 -24.72
C PRO A 158 -8.09 -12.09 -25.22
N ASP A 159 -8.70 -12.46 -26.35
CA ASP A 159 -9.83 -11.74 -26.94
C ASP A 159 -9.58 -10.25 -27.26
N ARG A 160 -8.32 -9.82 -27.32
CA ARG A 160 -7.93 -8.42 -27.53
C ARG A 160 -8.44 -7.50 -26.41
N LEU A 161 -8.63 -8.02 -25.19
CA LEU A 161 -9.18 -7.26 -24.07
C LEU A 161 -8.35 -6.03 -23.69
N GLY A 162 -7.04 -6.02 -23.92
CA GLY A 162 -6.22 -4.82 -23.71
C GLY A 162 -6.72 -3.62 -24.50
N TYR A 163 -7.14 -3.83 -25.76
CA TYR A 163 -7.71 -2.77 -26.60
C TYR A 163 -9.10 -2.33 -26.14
N ALA A 164 -9.94 -3.27 -25.72
CA ALA A 164 -11.25 -2.96 -25.14
C ALA A 164 -11.14 -2.08 -23.88
N VAL A 165 -10.21 -2.43 -22.98
CA VAL A 165 -9.92 -1.65 -21.78
C VAL A 165 -9.34 -0.28 -22.15
N GLN A 166 -8.43 -0.20 -23.13
CA GLN A 166 -7.92 1.09 -23.60
C GLN A 166 -9.02 2.03 -24.08
N ASN A 167 -9.92 1.53 -24.92
CA ASN A 167 -11.06 2.30 -25.40
C ASN A 167 -11.98 2.76 -24.27
N LEU A 168 -12.26 1.89 -23.29
CA LEU A 168 -13.02 2.27 -22.10
C LEU A 168 -12.36 3.45 -21.40
N TYR A 169 -11.05 3.42 -21.19
CA TYR A 169 -10.37 4.49 -20.45
C TYR A 169 -10.27 5.78 -21.25
N HIS A 170 -10.13 5.72 -22.58
CA HIS A 170 -10.29 6.90 -23.43
C HIS A 170 -11.70 7.49 -23.33
N TYR A 171 -12.73 6.66 -23.30
CA TYR A 171 -14.13 7.08 -23.12
C TYR A 171 -14.36 7.72 -21.73
N LEU A 172 -13.89 7.08 -20.65
CA LEU A 172 -13.96 7.65 -19.30
C LEU A 172 -13.24 9.01 -19.22
N LEU A 173 -12.05 9.13 -19.84
CA LEU A 173 -11.27 10.38 -19.86
C LEU A 173 -12.00 11.50 -20.59
N GLN A 174 -12.61 11.21 -21.74
CA GLN A 174 -13.39 12.18 -22.51
C GLN A 174 -14.54 12.76 -21.67
N HIS A 175 -15.14 11.98 -20.77
CA HIS A 175 -16.27 12.40 -19.96
C HIS A 175 -15.90 13.04 -18.61
N LEU A 176 -14.83 12.59 -17.96
CA LEU A 176 -14.43 13.08 -16.62
C LEU A 176 -13.50 14.31 -16.69
N GLY A 177 -12.79 14.50 -17.80
CA GLY A 177 -11.89 15.61 -18.04
C GLY A 177 -10.48 15.42 -17.46
N TYR A 178 -9.48 15.91 -18.19
CA TYR A 178 -8.05 15.70 -17.90
C TYR A 178 -7.55 16.41 -16.63
N GLN A 179 -8.11 17.59 -16.31
CA GLN A 179 -7.67 18.41 -15.17
C GLN A 179 -8.00 17.77 -13.82
N ASN A 180 -9.23 17.24 -13.68
CA ASN A 180 -9.66 16.57 -12.46
C ASN A 180 -8.80 15.33 -12.20
N LEU A 181 -8.42 14.61 -13.26
CA LEU A 181 -7.60 13.42 -13.14
C LEU A 181 -6.20 13.71 -12.59
N LEU A 182 -5.51 14.72 -13.14
CA LEU A 182 -4.17 15.06 -12.69
C LEU A 182 -4.15 15.54 -11.22
N ALA A 183 -5.12 16.37 -10.84
CA ALA A 183 -5.23 16.87 -9.47
C ALA A 183 -5.38 15.73 -8.45
N HIS A 184 -6.23 14.75 -8.76
CA HIS A 184 -6.42 13.57 -7.91
C HIS A 184 -5.21 12.63 -7.93
N LEU A 185 -4.55 12.45 -9.08
CA LEU A 185 -3.33 11.65 -9.16
C LEU A 185 -2.21 12.25 -8.31
N VAL A 186 -2.02 13.57 -8.37
CA VAL A 186 -1.05 14.29 -7.51
C VAL A 186 -1.41 14.11 -6.03
N ALA A 187 -2.69 14.32 -5.67
CA ALA A 187 -3.15 14.14 -4.29
C ALA A 187 -2.95 12.70 -3.79
N GLU A 188 -3.21 11.70 -4.63
CA GLU A 188 -3.02 10.29 -4.30
C GLU A 188 -1.55 9.92 -4.12
N VAL A 189 -0.66 10.42 -4.99
CA VAL A 189 0.79 10.24 -4.82
C VAL A 189 1.23 10.82 -3.48
N TRP A 190 0.82 12.05 -3.14
CA TRP A 190 1.15 12.63 -1.84
C TRP A 190 0.58 11.82 -0.68
N ARG A 191 -0.68 11.38 -0.75
CA ARG A 191 -1.32 10.53 0.27
C ARG A 191 -0.51 9.26 0.54
N ILE A 192 -0.02 8.60 -0.51
CA ILE A 192 0.82 7.41 -0.38
C ILE A 192 2.19 7.78 0.22
N LEU A 193 2.81 8.87 -0.25
CA LEU A 193 4.12 9.29 0.22
C LEU A 193 4.14 9.70 1.70
N GLU A 194 3.04 10.20 2.26
CA GLU A 194 2.92 10.46 3.72
C GLU A 194 3.09 9.20 4.58
N GLN A 195 2.86 8.01 4.02
CA GLN A 195 3.13 6.75 4.73
C GLN A 195 4.59 6.28 4.61
N ARG A 196 5.41 6.99 3.81
CA ARG A 196 6.82 6.67 3.51
C ARG A 196 7.04 5.17 3.23
N PRO A 197 6.32 4.59 2.24
CA PRO A 197 6.41 3.16 1.95
C PRO A 197 7.83 2.77 1.54
N VAL A 198 8.23 1.55 1.88
CA VAL A 198 9.52 0.97 1.49
C VAL A 198 9.58 0.82 -0.04
N GLN A 199 8.54 0.22 -0.61
CA GLN A 199 8.35 0.06 -2.05
C GLN A 199 7.73 1.33 -2.66
N VAL A 200 8.41 1.89 -3.65
CA VAL A 200 8.02 3.17 -4.28
C VAL A 200 7.91 3.09 -5.79
N ASP A 201 8.10 1.92 -6.41
CA ASP A 201 8.15 1.79 -7.86
C ASP A 201 6.80 2.15 -8.51
N GLY A 202 5.68 1.69 -7.94
CA GLY A 202 4.35 2.14 -8.37
C GLY A 202 4.16 3.66 -8.24
N VAL A 203 4.72 4.27 -7.18
CA VAL A 203 4.68 5.73 -7.00
C VAL A 203 5.53 6.45 -8.05
N LYS A 204 6.74 5.96 -8.35
CA LYS A 204 7.60 6.50 -9.40
C LYS A 204 6.97 6.35 -10.79
N GLN A 205 6.23 5.27 -11.03
CA GLN A 205 5.45 5.11 -12.25
C GLN A 205 4.34 6.18 -12.34
N MET A 206 3.58 6.40 -11.27
CA MET A 206 2.59 7.48 -11.21
C MET A 206 3.21 8.86 -11.47
N VAL A 207 4.38 9.15 -10.89
CA VAL A 207 5.13 10.40 -11.13
C VAL A 207 5.61 10.51 -12.59
N THR A 208 6.03 9.40 -13.20
CA THR A 208 6.35 9.36 -14.63
C THR A 208 5.13 9.74 -15.48
N GLN A 209 3.94 9.25 -15.12
CA GLN A 209 2.71 9.61 -15.82
C GLN A 209 2.37 11.10 -15.64
N ILE A 210 2.49 11.63 -14.41
CA ILE A 210 2.36 13.08 -14.14
C ILE A 210 3.31 13.87 -15.05
N ALA A 211 4.59 13.46 -15.17
CA ALA A 211 5.56 14.13 -16.02
C ALA A 211 5.18 14.10 -17.50
N ALA A 212 4.67 12.96 -18.01
CA ALA A 212 4.19 12.85 -19.37
C ALA A 212 2.99 13.79 -19.63
N CYS A 213 2.07 13.88 -18.67
CA CYS A 213 0.93 14.79 -18.73
C CYS A 213 1.37 16.26 -18.80
N LEU A 214 2.31 16.68 -17.96
CA LEU A 214 2.80 18.07 -17.91
C LEU A 214 3.48 18.52 -19.22
N ASN A 215 3.98 17.59 -20.02
CA ASN A 215 4.70 17.86 -21.26
C ASN A 215 3.82 17.74 -22.53
N SER A 216 2.52 17.44 -22.38
CA SER A 216 1.61 17.27 -23.52
C SER A 216 1.24 18.61 -24.16
N PRO A 217 1.18 18.74 -25.51
CA PRO A 217 0.80 19.98 -26.18
C PRO A 217 -0.66 20.39 -25.98
N ASP A 218 -1.54 19.47 -25.57
CA ASP A 218 -2.95 19.73 -25.23
C ASP A 218 -3.13 20.19 -23.77
N THR A 219 -2.05 20.46 -23.05
CA THR A 219 -2.10 20.93 -21.66
C THR A 219 -2.69 22.34 -21.61
N PRO A 220 -3.82 22.57 -20.93
CA PRO A 220 -4.43 23.90 -20.88
C PRO A 220 -3.50 24.91 -20.16
N ASP A 221 -3.49 26.16 -20.64
CA ASP A 221 -2.77 27.33 -20.06
C ASP A 221 -3.01 27.56 -18.55
N SER A 222 -3.98 26.84 -17.95
CA SER A 222 -4.40 26.93 -16.56
C SER A 222 -3.62 26.04 -15.58
N MET A 223 -2.42 25.54 -15.93
CA MET A 223 -1.47 24.95 -14.96
C MET A 223 -0.74 26.00 -14.10
N VAL A 224 -1.39 27.13 -13.86
CA VAL A 224 -0.92 28.22 -13.00
C VAL A 224 -1.66 28.09 -11.66
N GLY A 225 -1.00 27.50 -10.65
CA GLY A 225 -1.55 27.32 -9.31
C GLY A 225 -0.86 26.21 -8.51
N GLU A 226 -1.36 25.94 -7.29
CA GLU A 226 -0.75 25.02 -6.31
C GLU A 226 -0.60 23.57 -6.84
N ILE A 227 -1.59 23.05 -7.58
CA ILE A 227 -1.54 21.69 -8.15
C ILE A 227 -0.37 21.51 -9.12
N GLY A 228 -0.11 22.52 -9.96
CA GLY A 228 1.03 22.50 -10.88
C GLY A 228 2.37 22.54 -10.14
N GLU A 229 2.44 23.26 -9.03
CA GLU A 229 3.64 23.29 -8.18
C GLU A 229 3.89 21.94 -7.51
N ASP A 230 2.86 21.31 -6.95
CA ASP A 230 2.96 20.01 -6.29
C ASP A 230 3.30 18.89 -7.27
N ALA A 231 2.68 18.88 -8.45
CA ALA A 231 3.06 17.98 -9.54
C ALA A 231 4.54 18.15 -9.91
N ARG A 232 5.01 19.41 -10.08
CA ARG A 232 6.39 19.70 -10.43
C ARG A 232 7.37 19.32 -9.32
N LYS A 233 7.00 19.46 -8.04
CA LYS A 233 7.83 18.99 -6.91
C LYS A 233 8.06 17.48 -7.01
N LEU A 234 7.02 16.69 -7.29
CA LEU A 234 7.12 15.24 -7.46
C LEU A 234 8.02 14.87 -8.65
N VAL A 235 7.78 15.48 -9.81
CA VAL A 235 8.58 15.24 -11.02
C VAL A 235 10.04 15.60 -10.81
N ASN A 236 10.33 16.77 -10.22
CA ASN A 236 11.70 17.17 -9.92
C ASN A 236 12.37 16.19 -8.95
N ALA A 237 11.68 15.73 -7.90
CA ALA A 237 12.26 14.81 -6.93
C ALA A 237 12.75 13.49 -7.56
N VAL A 238 12.09 13.03 -8.62
CA VAL A 238 12.47 11.80 -9.34
C VAL A 238 13.53 12.07 -10.41
N PHE A 239 13.31 13.05 -11.29
CA PHE A 239 14.08 13.20 -12.53
C PHE A 239 15.19 14.24 -12.47
N GLY A 240 15.05 15.29 -11.67
CA GLY A 240 16.00 16.42 -11.68
C GLY A 240 15.92 17.28 -10.43
N PRO A 241 16.25 16.74 -9.24
CA PRO A 241 16.07 17.47 -7.98
C PRO A 241 17.08 18.61 -7.78
N THR A 242 18.16 18.63 -8.56
CA THR A 242 19.26 19.60 -8.41
C THR A 242 19.54 20.34 -9.71
N GLN A 243 20.39 21.36 -9.66
CA GLN A 243 20.70 22.18 -10.84
C GLN A 243 21.55 21.39 -11.86
N GLY A 244 22.41 20.49 -11.39
CA GLY A 244 23.28 19.69 -12.25
C GLY A 244 22.53 18.63 -13.07
N CYS A 245 21.40 18.11 -12.58
CA CYS A 245 20.58 17.10 -13.26
C CYS A 245 19.16 17.57 -13.62
N ARG A 246 18.90 18.88 -13.60
CA ARG A 246 17.55 19.46 -13.71
C ARG A 246 16.76 19.03 -14.95
N GLU A 247 17.47 18.85 -16.06
CA GLU A 247 16.93 18.48 -17.37
C GLU A 247 17.03 16.97 -17.67
N ASP A 248 17.35 16.15 -16.67
CA ASP A 248 17.60 14.71 -16.81
C ASP A 248 18.68 14.40 -17.90
N PRO A 249 19.93 14.89 -17.74
CA PRO A 249 20.96 14.85 -18.79
C PRO A 249 21.55 13.46 -19.05
N GLY A 250 21.16 12.44 -18.27
CA GLY A 250 21.78 11.13 -18.25
C GLY A 250 23.01 11.06 -17.32
N PHE A 251 23.35 9.84 -16.89
CA PHE A 251 24.36 9.61 -15.86
C PHE A 251 25.78 10.04 -16.27
N GLU A 252 26.14 9.86 -17.54
CA GLU A 252 27.48 10.20 -18.03
C GLU A 252 27.70 11.71 -18.05
N GLU A 253 26.75 12.46 -18.61
CA GLU A 253 26.83 13.91 -18.65
C GLU A 253 26.77 14.52 -17.24
N TYR A 254 25.91 13.98 -16.36
CA TYR A 254 25.89 14.41 -14.96
C TYR A 254 27.25 14.21 -14.26
N ALA A 255 27.91 13.07 -14.49
CA ALA A 255 29.24 12.82 -13.93
C ALA A 255 30.31 13.83 -14.42
N GLN A 256 30.25 14.22 -15.70
CA GLN A 256 31.13 15.27 -16.25
C GLN A 256 30.87 16.63 -15.57
N ARG A 257 29.60 16.98 -15.35
CA ARG A 257 29.23 18.20 -14.62
C ARG A 257 29.77 18.20 -13.20
N LEU A 258 29.60 17.10 -12.45
CA LEU A 258 30.13 16.96 -11.09
C LEU A 258 31.65 17.21 -11.01
N ALA A 259 32.41 16.73 -12.00
CA ALA A 259 33.87 16.92 -12.05
C ALA A 259 34.29 18.39 -12.21
N SER A 260 33.42 19.23 -12.78
CA SER A 260 33.64 20.66 -13.00
C SER A 260 33.10 21.57 -11.88
N MET A 261 32.29 21.04 -10.98
CA MET A 261 31.68 21.81 -9.88
C MET A 261 32.74 22.15 -8.83
N ASP A 262 32.68 23.39 -8.35
CA ASP A 262 33.46 23.81 -7.18
C ASP A 262 32.79 23.38 -5.86
N ASP A 263 33.47 23.62 -4.74
CA ASP A 263 32.99 23.21 -3.42
C ASP A 263 31.65 23.87 -3.06
N ALA A 264 31.43 25.12 -3.46
CA ALA A 264 30.18 25.82 -3.20
C ALA A 264 29.01 25.20 -3.99
N THR A 265 29.24 24.84 -5.25
CA THR A 265 28.24 24.19 -6.11
C THR A 265 27.93 22.78 -5.63
N LEU A 266 28.95 22.00 -5.22
CA LEU A 266 28.73 20.67 -4.63
C LEU A 266 27.91 20.73 -3.34
N LEU A 267 28.14 21.74 -2.49
CA LEU A 267 27.33 21.95 -1.30
C LEU A 267 25.87 22.26 -1.65
N GLN A 268 25.62 23.09 -2.66
CA GLN A 268 24.27 23.39 -3.12
C GLN A 268 23.57 22.15 -3.69
N GLU A 269 24.28 21.34 -4.48
CA GLU A 269 23.78 20.04 -4.96
C GLU A 269 23.40 19.12 -3.80
N ALA A 270 24.25 19.02 -2.78
CA ALA A 270 23.99 18.21 -1.59
C ALA A 270 22.72 18.64 -0.86
N ILE A 271 22.54 19.94 -0.65
CA ILE A 271 21.36 20.50 0.02
C ILE A 271 20.09 20.25 -0.83
N ALA A 272 20.17 20.43 -2.15
CA ALA A 272 19.03 20.23 -3.04
C ALA A 272 18.57 18.76 -3.07
N PHE A 273 19.51 17.79 -3.15
CA PHE A 273 19.17 16.38 -3.02
C PHE A 273 18.50 16.06 -1.69
N ALA A 274 19.09 16.52 -0.59
CA ALA A 274 18.54 16.29 0.75
C ALA A 274 17.10 16.83 0.86
N GLN A 275 16.86 18.06 0.40
CA GLN A 275 15.53 18.68 0.44
C GLN A 275 14.51 17.91 -0.40
N ALA A 276 14.85 17.54 -1.63
CA ALA A 276 13.96 16.78 -2.50
C ALA A 276 13.64 15.39 -1.91
N MET A 277 14.66 14.70 -1.39
CA MET A 277 14.52 13.38 -0.78
C MET A 277 13.65 13.43 0.48
N HIS A 278 13.88 14.36 1.40
CA HIS A 278 13.13 14.40 2.67
C HIS A 278 11.70 14.93 2.52
N SER A 279 11.46 15.86 1.59
CA SER A 279 10.13 16.41 1.33
C SER A 279 9.17 15.37 0.74
N THR A 280 9.66 14.51 -0.16
CA THR A 280 8.82 13.52 -0.85
C THR A 280 8.99 12.10 -0.33
N GLY A 281 10.13 11.78 0.29
CA GLY A 281 10.55 10.40 0.55
C GLY A 281 11.02 9.65 -0.70
N LEU A 282 11.02 10.27 -1.90
CA LEU A 282 11.51 9.68 -3.14
C LEU A 282 12.98 10.02 -3.36
N VAL A 283 13.74 9.06 -3.90
CA VAL A 283 15.14 9.29 -4.27
C VAL A 283 15.32 9.26 -5.79
N SER A 284 15.92 10.33 -6.31
CA SER A 284 16.35 10.40 -7.71
C SER A 284 17.51 9.42 -7.99
N PRO A 285 17.51 8.72 -9.15
CA PRO A 285 18.61 7.85 -9.56
C PRO A 285 19.99 8.54 -9.67
N TYR A 286 20.04 9.88 -9.74
CA TYR A 286 21.29 10.65 -9.75
C TYR A 286 21.98 10.72 -8.38
N MET A 287 21.22 10.66 -7.27
CA MET A 287 21.74 10.85 -5.92
C MET A 287 22.80 9.80 -5.51
N PRO A 288 22.63 8.49 -5.79
CA PRO A 288 23.70 7.52 -5.57
C PRO A 288 25.00 7.85 -6.30
N GLY A 289 24.92 8.31 -7.56
CA GLY A 289 26.09 8.76 -8.32
C GLY A 289 26.79 9.93 -7.65
N PHE A 290 26.01 10.92 -7.18
CA PHE A 290 26.52 12.07 -6.43
C PHE A 290 27.19 11.66 -5.11
N ILE A 291 26.54 10.84 -4.29
CA ILE A 291 27.11 10.36 -3.01
C ILE A 291 28.43 9.62 -3.25
N ARG A 292 28.49 8.76 -4.27
CA ARG A 292 29.73 8.04 -4.62
C ARG A 292 30.83 8.97 -5.12
N TYR A 293 30.48 10.02 -5.86
CA TYR A 293 31.45 11.06 -6.21
C TYR A 293 32.00 11.76 -4.95
N LEU A 294 31.13 12.09 -3.99
CA LEU A 294 31.56 12.64 -2.69
C LEU A 294 32.43 11.67 -1.87
N ARG A 295 32.22 10.36 -1.99
CA ARG A 295 33.07 9.34 -1.32
C ARG A 295 34.54 9.44 -1.72
N GLU A 296 34.81 9.88 -2.94
CA GLU A 296 36.17 10.07 -3.46
C GLU A 296 36.66 11.51 -3.25
N ARG A 297 35.79 12.51 -3.48
CA ARG A 297 36.16 13.93 -3.52
C ARG A 297 36.01 14.68 -2.19
N TRP A 298 34.96 14.40 -1.40
CA TRP A 298 34.63 15.17 -0.20
C TRP A 298 33.71 14.39 0.77
N ASN A 299 34.26 13.37 1.44
CA ASN A 299 33.50 12.50 2.36
C ASN A 299 32.72 13.26 3.45
N ALA A 300 33.27 14.36 3.97
CA ALA A 300 32.64 15.16 5.02
C ALA A 300 31.33 15.84 4.57
N LEU A 301 31.05 15.92 3.26
CA LEU A 301 29.81 16.48 2.73
C LEU A 301 28.66 15.45 2.63
N ILE A 302 28.95 14.15 2.74
CA ILE A 302 27.94 13.08 2.63
C ILE A 302 26.81 13.21 3.66
N PRO A 303 27.06 13.52 4.95
CA PRO A 303 25.98 13.77 5.91
C PRO A 303 25.01 14.87 5.45
N THR A 304 25.52 15.95 4.88
CA THR A 304 24.69 17.04 4.32
C THR A 304 23.88 16.56 3.12
N ALA A 305 24.49 15.78 2.21
CA ALA A 305 23.79 15.23 1.04
C ALA A 305 22.65 14.28 1.42
N LEU A 306 22.84 13.51 2.49
CA LEU A 306 21.80 12.65 3.08
C LEU A 306 20.77 13.43 3.91
N GLY A 307 20.99 14.72 4.16
CA GLY A 307 20.14 15.56 4.99
C GLY A 307 20.12 15.16 6.46
N LEU A 308 21.25 14.68 7.00
CA LEU A 308 21.32 14.19 8.37
C LEU A 308 21.27 15.34 9.39
N SER A 309 20.53 15.10 10.47
CA SER A 309 20.59 15.88 11.70
C SER A 309 21.87 15.60 12.47
N TYR A 310 22.05 16.24 13.62
CA TYR A 310 23.17 15.93 14.53
C TYR A 310 23.20 14.46 14.95
N THR A 311 22.03 13.82 15.13
CA THR A 311 21.94 12.41 15.50
C THR A 311 22.47 11.52 14.38
N GLY A 312 21.97 11.71 13.16
CA GLY A 312 22.42 10.93 11.99
C GLY A 312 23.90 11.18 11.67
N ALA A 313 24.35 12.43 11.77
CA ALA A 313 25.74 12.80 11.53
C ALA A 313 26.69 12.18 12.58
N ASP A 314 26.32 12.16 13.86
CA ASP A 314 27.13 11.48 14.89
C ASP A 314 27.23 9.98 14.60
N ALA A 315 26.11 9.31 14.27
CA ALA A 315 26.13 7.90 13.87
C ALA A 315 27.02 7.66 12.64
N PHE A 316 27.00 8.60 11.67
CA PHE A 316 27.89 8.58 10.51
C PHE A 316 29.37 8.60 10.91
N HIS A 317 29.74 9.46 11.85
CA HIS A 317 31.12 9.63 12.30
C HIS A 317 31.58 8.55 13.29
N CYS A 318 30.68 7.92 14.03
CA CYS A 318 31.00 6.78 14.91
C CYS A 318 31.26 5.47 14.14
N TYR A 319 30.58 5.27 13.00
CA TYR A 319 30.66 4.03 12.22
C TYR A 319 31.13 4.22 10.78
N PRO A 320 32.21 4.99 10.51
CA PRO A 320 32.55 5.42 9.16
C PRO A 320 32.88 4.23 8.24
N ALA A 321 33.66 3.25 8.71
CA ALA A 321 34.03 2.09 7.91
C ALA A 321 32.82 1.25 7.47
N LEU A 322 31.83 1.09 8.35
CA LEU A 322 30.61 0.35 8.03
C LEU A 322 29.78 1.12 7.03
N ILE A 323 29.53 2.40 7.28
CA ILE A 323 28.64 3.23 6.45
C ILE A 323 29.22 3.44 5.06
N HIS A 324 30.51 3.70 4.98
CA HIS A 324 31.26 3.72 3.73
C HIS A 324 31.04 2.44 2.92
N LYS A 325 31.17 1.28 3.56
CA LYS A 325 30.95 0.00 2.88
C LYS A 325 29.49 -0.21 2.46
N LEU A 326 28.51 0.22 3.28
CA LEU A 326 27.10 0.20 2.92
C LEU A 326 26.81 1.07 1.69
N ILE A 327 27.38 2.28 1.62
CA ILE A 327 27.29 3.15 0.44
C ILE A 327 27.88 2.45 -0.78
N ASP A 328 29.08 1.88 -0.63
CA ASP A 328 29.81 1.31 -1.75
C ASP A 328 29.11 0.07 -2.33
N GLU A 329 28.39 -0.71 -1.51
CA GLU A 329 27.74 -1.98 -1.88
C GLU A 329 26.22 -1.89 -2.12
N ALA A 330 25.53 -0.83 -1.67
CA ALA A 330 24.06 -0.75 -1.76
C ALA A 330 23.54 0.46 -2.55
N LEU A 331 24.29 1.55 -2.69
CA LEU A 331 23.79 2.77 -3.33
C LEU A 331 24.18 2.81 -4.81
N PHE A 332 23.23 2.44 -5.67
CA PHE A 332 23.31 2.53 -7.12
C PHE A 332 22.01 3.14 -7.69
N ALA A 333 22.00 3.52 -8.97
CA ALA A 333 20.81 4.07 -9.61
C ALA A 333 19.60 3.12 -9.48
N GLU A 334 19.82 1.82 -9.66
CA GLU A 334 18.80 0.77 -9.56
C GLU A 334 18.28 0.57 -8.12
N THR A 335 19.06 0.95 -7.12
CA THR A 335 18.73 0.83 -5.69
C THR A 335 18.68 2.20 -5.02
N SER A 336 18.36 3.25 -5.78
CA SER A 336 18.46 4.66 -5.35
C SER A 336 17.73 4.94 -4.03
N GLN A 337 16.59 4.29 -3.83
CA GLN A 337 15.79 4.43 -2.61
C GLN A 337 16.55 4.09 -1.32
N ALA A 338 17.59 3.25 -1.40
CA ALA A 338 18.46 2.91 -0.28
C ALA A 338 19.18 4.12 0.33
N ALA A 339 19.33 5.24 -0.40
CA ALA A 339 19.88 6.47 0.18
C ALA A 339 18.95 7.04 1.26
N TYR A 340 17.64 7.03 1.05
CA TYR A 340 16.67 7.44 2.06
C TYR A 340 16.59 6.43 3.20
N GLY A 341 16.62 5.13 2.89
CA GLY A 341 16.74 4.06 3.89
C GLY A 341 17.95 4.24 4.80
N LEU A 342 19.13 4.49 4.22
CA LEU A 342 20.37 4.77 4.95
C LEU A 342 20.24 6.03 5.81
N ALA A 343 19.74 7.13 5.24
CA ALA A 343 19.57 8.38 5.98
C ALA A 343 18.69 8.17 7.22
N MET A 344 17.50 7.58 7.04
CA MET A 344 16.57 7.34 8.14
C MET A 344 17.09 6.30 9.15
N MET A 345 17.85 5.28 8.71
CA MET A 345 18.49 4.33 9.61
C MET A 345 19.49 5.04 10.55
N LEU A 346 20.24 6.00 10.03
CA LEU A 346 21.18 6.82 10.81
C LEU A 346 20.44 7.77 11.76
N GLU A 347 19.37 8.43 11.30
CA GLU A 347 18.53 9.30 12.15
C GLU A 347 17.95 8.56 13.35
N ARG A 348 17.59 7.29 13.18
CA ARG A 348 17.07 6.46 14.26
C ARG A 348 18.13 6.06 15.30
N GLY A 349 19.42 6.27 15.04
CA GLY A 349 20.50 5.94 15.98
C GLY A 349 20.63 4.45 16.29
N ILE A 350 20.05 3.55 15.49
CA ILE A 350 20.00 2.12 15.83
C ILE A 350 21.38 1.45 15.88
N LEU A 351 22.40 2.07 15.28
CA LEU A 351 23.78 1.58 15.31
C LEU A 351 24.40 1.61 16.71
N TYR A 352 23.91 2.44 17.64
CA TYR A 352 24.39 2.45 19.02
C TYR A 352 23.96 1.21 19.81
N SER A 353 23.00 0.43 19.30
CA SER A 353 22.72 -0.89 19.83
C SER A 353 23.87 -1.84 19.44
N PRO A 354 24.64 -2.38 20.42
CA PRO A 354 25.84 -3.17 20.14
C PRO A 354 25.71 -4.30 19.10
N PRO A 355 24.60 -5.06 19.02
CA PRO A 355 24.49 -6.16 18.05
C PRO A 355 24.22 -5.71 16.61
N VAL A 356 23.82 -4.46 16.35
CA VAL A 356 23.37 -4.02 15.02
C VAL A 356 24.53 -3.90 14.03
N ALA A 357 25.58 -3.16 14.38
CA ALA A 357 26.72 -2.97 13.49
C ALA A 357 27.43 -4.30 13.11
N PRO A 358 27.70 -5.24 14.03
CA PRO A 358 28.19 -6.58 13.68
C PRO A 358 27.23 -7.36 12.77
N SER A 359 25.92 -7.23 12.96
CA SER A 359 24.92 -7.90 12.14
C SER A 359 24.87 -7.36 10.71
N LEU A 360 25.06 -6.05 10.52
CA LEU A 360 25.22 -5.43 9.20
C LEU A 360 26.52 -5.86 8.52
N TRP A 361 27.63 -6.00 9.27
CA TRP A 361 28.86 -6.59 8.74
C TRP A 361 28.69 -8.04 8.30
N ARG A 362 27.89 -8.83 9.02
CA ARG A 362 27.49 -10.17 8.55
C ARG A 362 26.71 -10.08 7.25
N GLN A 363 25.72 -9.19 7.17
CA GLN A 363 24.91 -8.99 5.95
C GLN A 363 25.78 -8.64 4.75
N LEU A 364 26.74 -7.71 4.91
CA LEU A 364 27.70 -7.30 3.88
C LEU A 364 28.62 -8.42 3.37
N ARG A 365 28.91 -9.42 4.21
CA ARG A 365 29.83 -10.53 3.89
C ARG A 365 29.11 -11.82 3.51
N MET A 366 27.78 -11.82 3.59
CA MET A 366 26.96 -12.99 3.34
C MET A 366 26.89 -13.26 1.85
N THR A 367 27.04 -14.53 1.48
CA THR A 367 26.68 -15.02 0.15
C THR A 367 25.22 -15.46 0.18
N VAL A 368 24.42 -14.94 -0.74
CA VAL A 368 23.01 -15.33 -0.88
C VAL A 368 22.97 -16.71 -1.55
N CYS A 369 22.13 -17.62 -1.06
CA CYS A 369 21.99 -18.95 -1.66
C CYS A 369 21.31 -18.85 -3.05
N GLU A 370 21.52 -19.87 -3.89
CA GLU A 370 21.01 -19.88 -5.26
C GLU A 370 19.50 -19.64 -5.33
N THR A 371 18.71 -20.34 -4.50
CA THR A 371 17.26 -20.18 -4.45
C THR A 371 16.82 -18.76 -4.09
N ALA A 372 17.48 -18.11 -3.13
CA ALA A 372 17.16 -16.73 -2.76
C ALA A 372 17.61 -15.75 -3.85
N ALA A 373 18.76 -15.98 -4.48
CA ALA A 373 19.27 -15.16 -5.56
C ALA A 373 18.36 -15.22 -6.80
N GLU A 374 17.82 -16.39 -7.12
CA GLU A 374 16.85 -16.58 -8.20
C GLU A 374 15.53 -15.84 -7.93
N LYS A 375 15.00 -15.92 -6.70
CA LYS A 375 13.80 -15.18 -6.29
C LYS A 375 14.01 -13.67 -6.48
N ILE A 376 15.14 -13.13 -6.01
CA ILE A 376 15.47 -11.71 -6.17
C ILE A 376 15.62 -11.36 -7.66
N ALA A 377 16.35 -12.18 -8.43
CA ALA A 377 16.57 -11.91 -9.85
C ALA A 377 15.28 -11.94 -10.67
N ALA A 378 14.29 -12.75 -10.27
CA ALA A 378 12.99 -12.81 -10.93
C ALA A 378 12.16 -11.53 -10.74
N VAL A 379 12.28 -10.87 -9.58
CA VAL A 379 11.51 -9.66 -9.25
C VAL A 379 12.25 -8.39 -9.65
N PHE A 380 13.53 -8.27 -9.29
CA PHE A 380 14.32 -7.04 -9.45
C PHE A 380 15.25 -7.05 -10.66
N GLY A 381 15.33 -8.18 -11.37
CA GLY A 381 16.22 -8.37 -12.52
C GLY A 381 17.68 -8.62 -12.12
N ARG A 382 18.58 -8.54 -13.11
CA ARG A 382 20.01 -8.92 -12.97
C ARG A 382 20.98 -7.76 -13.21
N ARG A 383 20.51 -6.50 -13.18
CA ARG A 383 21.37 -5.31 -13.34
C ARG A 383 22.38 -5.16 -12.19
N ARG A 384 22.04 -5.68 -11.01
CA ARG A 384 22.90 -5.78 -9.83
C ARG A 384 22.85 -7.19 -9.26
N SER A 385 23.77 -7.50 -8.36
CA SER A 385 23.77 -8.78 -7.64
C SER A 385 22.57 -8.89 -6.69
N ALA A 386 22.21 -10.12 -6.33
CA ALA A 386 21.15 -10.35 -5.35
C ALA A 386 21.51 -9.76 -3.97
N GLU A 387 22.79 -9.84 -3.59
CA GLU A 387 23.34 -9.21 -2.39
C GLU A 387 23.10 -7.70 -2.35
N CYS A 388 23.29 -7.02 -3.49
CA CYS A 388 23.09 -5.57 -3.60
C CYS A 388 21.62 -5.19 -3.39
N PHE A 389 20.70 -5.88 -4.07
CA PHE A 389 19.26 -5.63 -3.90
C PHE A 389 18.79 -5.95 -2.48
N LEU A 390 19.22 -7.07 -1.92
CA LEU A 390 18.89 -7.44 -0.55
C LEU A 390 19.44 -6.43 0.46
N LEU A 391 20.68 -5.97 0.30
CA LEU A 391 21.30 -5.00 1.19
C LEU A 391 20.60 -3.63 1.11
N ALA A 392 20.25 -3.19 -0.10
CA ALA A 392 19.46 -1.98 -0.31
C ALA A 392 18.13 -2.02 0.45
N ASP A 393 17.42 -3.15 0.38
CA ASP A 393 16.13 -3.29 1.07
C ASP A 393 16.26 -3.52 2.57
N VAL A 394 17.36 -4.11 3.05
CA VAL A 394 17.70 -4.10 4.48
C VAL A 394 17.82 -2.67 4.99
N LEU A 395 18.50 -1.78 4.27
CA LEU A 395 18.60 -0.36 4.65
C LEU A 395 17.24 0.33 4.61
N ASN A 396 16.41 0.02 3.60
CA ASN A 396 15.07 0.57 3.47
C ASN A 396 14.17 0.20 4.64
N VAL A 397 14.11 -1.09 4.99
CA VAL A 397 13.28 -1.61 6.10
C VAL A 397 13.78 -1.09 7.45
N LEU A 398 15.09 -1.07 7.67
CA LEU A 398 15.66 -0.51 8.90
C LEU A 398 15.46 1.01 8.99
N GLY A 399 15.46 1.74 7.89
CA GLY A 399 15.18 3.18 7.88
C GLY A 399 13.70 3.49 8.09
N ARG A 400 12.81 2.66 7.55
CA ARG A 400 11.36 2.91 7.45
C ARG A 400 10.57 1.69 7.95
N PRO A 401 10.62 1.37 9.26
CA PRO A 401 9.98 0.18 9.81
C PRO A 401 8.46 0.16 9.57
N LEU A 402 7.82 1.32 9.55
CA LEU A 402 6.37 1.46 9.32
C LEU A 402 6.01 1.60 7.83
N GLY A 403 6.99 1.57 6.93
CA GLY A 403 6.76 1.59 5.49
C GLY A 403 6.73 0.20 4.85
N VAL A 404 6.91 -0.88 5.63
CA VAL A 404 6.89 -2.26 5.13
C VAL A 404 5.46 -2.63 4.74
N GLY A 405 5.29 -3.21 3.56
CA GLY A 405 4.00 -3.58 3.02
C GLY A 405 3.81 -5.09 2.89
N GLN A 406 2.58 -5.60 3.03
CA GLN A 406 2.27 -7.02 2.79
C GLN A 406 2.05 -7.33 1.30
N GLY A 407 1.97 -6.31 0.45
CA GLY A 407 1.57 -6.48 -0.95
C GLY A 407 0.11 -6.93 -1.05
N ASN A 408 -0.18 -7.72 -2.07
CA ASN A 408 -1.51 -8.28 -2.32
C ASN A 408 -1.76 -9.63 -1.62
N TYR A 409 -1.03 -9.93 -0.55
CA TYR A 409 -1.02 -11.24 0.11
C TYR A 409 -1.55 -11.16 1.55
N PRO A 410 -2.29 -12.17 2.03
CA PRO A 410 -2.87 -12.17 3.38
C PRO A 410 -1.85 -12.55 4.46
N THR A 411 -0.66 -11.94 4.45
CA THR A 411 0.49 -12.27 5.31
C THR A 411 0.76 -11.21 6.39
N CYS A 412 -0.28 -10.49 6.81
CA CYS A 412 -0.23 -9.37 7.76
C CYS A 412 0.60 -9.65 9.02
N GLN A 413 0.56 -10.86 9.56
CA GLN A 413 1.32 -11.24 10.77
C GLN A 413 2.84 -11.24 10.51
N SER A 414 3.28 -11.85 9.41
CA SER A 414 4.69 -11.86 9.01
C SER A 414 5.20 -10.46 8.71
N THR A 415 4.44 -9.65 7.96
CA THR A 415 4.80 -8.26 7.66
C THR A 415 4.89 -7.41 8.93
N ARG A 416 3.96 -7.59 9.87
CA ARG A 416 4.00 -6.91 11.18
C ARG A 416 5.20 -7.34 12.01
N ALA A 417 5.59 -8.61 11.98
CA ALA A 417 6.82 -9.05 12.64
C ALA A 417 8.05 -8.34 12.08
N LEU A 418 8.19 -8.24 10.75
CA LEU A 418 9.28 -7.49 10.12
C LEU A 418 9.29 -6.00 10.54
N SER A 419 8.13 -5.35 10.53
CA SER A 419 7.97 -3.96 10.97
C SER A 419 8.35 -3.77 12.44
N MET A 420 7.84 -4.62 13.33
CA MET A 420 8.13 -4.57 14.76
C MET A 420 9.62 -4.79 15.02
N TRP A 421 10.23 -5.82 14.43
CA TRP A 421 11.67 -6.06 14.58
C TRP A 421 12.52 -4.93 14.02
N ALA A 422 12.16 -4.36 12.86
CA ALA A 422 12.85 -3.18 12.36
C ALA A 422 12.75 -2.00 13.33
N PHE A 423 11.62 -1.85 14.02
CA PHE A 423 11.35 -0.78 14.98
C PHE A 423 12.10 -0.94 16.32
N ASN A 424 11.99 -2.10 16.99
CA ASN A 424 12.52 -2.28 18.35
C ASN A 424 13.66 -3.31 18.48
N MET A 425 13.82 -4.22 17.52
CA MET A 425 14.79 -5.32 17.60
C MET A 425 15.54 -5.54 16.26
N PRO A 426 16.27 -4.52 15.75
CA PRO A 426 16.86 -4.58 14.41
C PRO A 426 17.86 -5.73 14.22
N ALA A 427 18.53 -6.17 15.29
CA ALA A 427 19.41 -7.34 15.24
C ALA A 427 18.65 -8.66 14.99
N GLU A 428 17.40 -8.75 15.48
CA GLU A 428 16.52 -9.90 15.24
C GLU A 428 16.09 -9.94 13.77
N LEU A 429 15.64 -8.82 13.23
CA LEU A 429 15.36 -8.69 11.79
C LEU A 429 16.54 -9.15 10.95
N LEU A 430 17.75 -8.62 11.23
CA LEU A 430 18.96 -8.97 10.48
C LEU A 430 19.31 -10.45 10.59
N ARG A 431 18.97 -11.11 11.71
CA ARG A 431 19.17 -12.57 11.89
C ARG A 431 18.19 -13.37 11.04
N ILE A 432 16.91 -13.01 11.06
CA ILE A 432 15.86 -13.60 10.24
C ILE A 432 16.20 -13.49 8.75
N VAL A 433 16.61 -12.30 8.30
CA VAL A 433 17.05 -12.06 6.91
C VAL A 433 18.25 -12.93 6.54
N ALA A 434 19.26 -13.00 7.43
CA ALA A 434 20.46 -13.78 7.15
C ALA A 434 20.15 -15.28 6.98
N TRP A 435 19.26 -15.84 7.80
CA TRP A 435 18.85 -17.23 7.67
C TRP A 435 18.02 -17.46 6.39
N ALA A 436 17.04 -16.60 6.11
CA ALA A 436 16.25 -16.73 4.89
C ALA A 436 17.12 -16.64 3.62
N ALA A 437 18.06 -15.70 3.57
CA ALA A 437 18.87 -15.43 2.38
C ALA A 437 20.06 -16.39 2.19
N ARG A 438 20.71 -16.82 3.28
CA ARG A 438 21.86 -17.75 3.20
C ARG A 438 21.43 -19.20 3.23
N ASP A 439 20.43 -19.52 4.05
CA ASP A 439 20.09 -20.90 4.38
C ASP A 439 18.79 -21.36 3.71
N ASP A 440 17.99 -20.47 3.10
CA ASP A 440 16.61 -20.73 2.64
C ASP A 440 15.79 -21.48 3.73
N GLU A 441 15.98 -21.03 4.97
CA GLU A 441 15.39 -21.63 6.16
C GLU A 441 15.33 -20.57 7.28
N ILE A 442 14.25 -20.55 8.05
CA ILE A 442 14.13 -19.83 9.32
C ILE A 442 13.78 -20.86 10.40
N VAL A 443 14.40 -20.73 11.58
CA VAL A 443 14.12 -21.58 12.74
C VAL A 443 13.66 -20.73 13.92
N MET A 444 12.40 -20.85 14.33
CA MET A 444 11.87 -20.16 15.51
C MET A 444 11.54 -21.13 16.63
N ARG A 445 11.38 -20.63 17.85
CA ARG A 445 10.91 -21.42 18.97
C ARG A 445 9.42 -21.15 19.22
N PHE A 446 8.72 -22.18 19.64
CA PHE A 446 7.37 -22.10 20.17
C PHE A 446 7.27 -23.02 21.39
N GLU A 447 7.08 -22.44 22.57
CA GLU A 447 6.93 -23.18 23.85
C GLU A 447 8.10 -24.16 24.09
N GLY A 448 9.33 -23.68 23.84
CA GLY A 448 10.56 -24.46 24.03
C GLY A 448 10.91 -25.42 22.88
N HIS A 449 10.06 -25.58 21.87
CA HIS A 449 10.31 -26.46 20.73
C HIS A 449 10.72 -25.67 19.49
N SER A 450 11.74 -26.14 18.78
CA SER A 450 12.14 -25.54 17.51
C SER A 450 11.14 -25.87 16.39
N ILE A 451 10.92 -24.91 15.51
CA ILE A 451 10.12 -25.00 14.28
C ILE A 451 11.01 -24.51 13.13
N SER A 452 11.35 -25.41 12.21
CA SER A 452 12.05 -25.04 10.97
C SER A 452 11.04 -24.84 9.84
N SER A 453 11.09 -23.69 9.15
CA SER A 453 10.28 -23.43 7.96
C SER A 453 10.49 -24.39 6.78
N ARG A 454 11.61 -25.12 6.76
CA ARG A 454 11.96 -26.09 5.71
C ARG A 454 11.22 -27.43 5.88
N GLU A 455 10.88 -27.77 7.12
CA GLU A 455 10.20 -29.02 7.47
C GLU A 455 8.67 -28.91 7.37
N LEU A 456 8.14 -27.73 7.03
CA LEU A 456 6.71 -27.44 7.00
C LEU A 456 6.12 -27.50 5.59
N GLY A 457 4.81 -27.77 5.54
CA GLY A 457 4.01 -27.64 4.32
C GLY A 457 3.88 -26.19 3.84
N LYS A 458 3.12 -25.98 2.76
CA LYS A 458 2.84 -24.64 2.24
C LYS A 458 2.10 -23.79 3.30
N GLY A 459 2.44 -22.50 3.37
CA GLY A 459 1.71 -21.51 4.16
C GLY A 459 0.44 -21.02 3.45
N LEU A 460 -0.11 -19.89 3.91
CA LEU A 460 -1.22 -19.17 3.27
C LEU A 460 -0.81 -18.64 1.89
N ALA A 461 0.43 -18.16 1.75
CA ALA A 461 0.96 -17.73 0.47
C ALA A 461 1.33 -18.94 -0.40
N THR A 462 0.56 -19.20 -1.46
CA THR A 462 0.84 -20.29 -2.42
C THR A 462 1.87 -19.91 -3.48
N GLU A 463 2.08 -18.62 -3.69
CA GLU A 463 3.02 -18.03 -4.64
C GLU A 463 3.93 -17.01 -3.93
N PRO A 464 5.17 -16.77 -4.42
CA PRO A 464 6.04 -15.73 -3.89
C PRO A 464 5.38 -14.36 -3.95
N PRO A 465 5.53 -13.50 -2.92
CA PRO A 465 4.92 -12.19 -2.94
C PRO A 465 5.56 -11.29 -4.00
N VAL A 466 4.73 -10.68 -4.85
CA VAL A 466 5.10 -9.58 -5.76
C VAL A 466 4.77 -8.22 -5.12
N ASP A 467 5.38 -7.14 -5.63
CA ASP A 467 5.23 -5.77 -5.11
C ASP A 467 5.66 -5.59 -3.64
N VAL A 468 6.69 -6.34 -3.23
CA VAL A 468 7.30 -6.25 -1.90
C VAL A 468 8.82 -6.11 -2.02
N ASP A 469 9.46 -5.63 -0.95
CA ASP A 469 10.92 -5.52 -0.87
C ASP A 469 11.61 -6.88 -0.76
N ALA A 470 12.91 -6.93 -1.07
CA ALA A 470 13.69 -8.17 -1.05
C ALA A 470 13.78 -8.83 0.34
N VAL A 471 13.69 -8.06 1.43
CA VAL A 471 13.62 -8.62 2.79
C VAL A 471 12.31 -9.36 2.96
N SER A 472 11.19 -8.73 2.61
CA SER A 472 9.85 -9.34 2.67
C SER A 472 9.74 -10.53 1.71
N LEU A 473 10.22 -10.42 0.47
CA LEU A 473 10.23 -11.46 -0.56
C LEU A 473 10.86 -12.76 -0.05
N LEU A 474 11.99 -12.65 0.65
CA LEU A 474 12.72 -13.82 1.15
C LEU A 474 12.19 -14.32 2.49
N SER A 475 11.78 -13.45 3.41
CA SER A 475 11.46 -13.86 4.78
C SER A 475 9.98 -14.22 4.99
N VAL A 476 9.05 -13.47 4.39
CA VAL A 476 7.60 -13.66 4.61
C VAL A 476 7.13 -15.09 4.31
N PRO A 477 7.54 -15.74 3.21
CA PRO A 477 7.09 -17.11 2.92
C PRO A 477 7.52 -18.15 3.96
N HIS A 478 8.64 -17.91 4.67
CA HIS A 478 9.12 -18.79 5.72
C HIS A 478 8.42 -18.50 7.05
N LEU A 479 8.27 -17.21 7.37
CA LEU A 479 7.56 -16.74 8.55
C LEU A 479 6.08 -17.16 8.55
N ASP A 480 5.43 -17.09 7.39
CA ASP A 480 4.03 -17.49 7.21
C ASP A 480 3.81 -18.99 7.50
N ARG A 481 4.73 -19.87 7.04
CA ARG A 481 4.69 -21.29 7.38
C ARG A 481 4.85 -21.53 8.88
N ILE A 482 5.81 -20.85 9.51
CA ILE A 482 6.07 -20.97 10.94
C ILE A 482 4.85 -20.50 11.75
N TYR A 483 4.28 -19.34 11.39
CA TYR A 483 3.09 -18.80 12.02
C TYR A 483 1.91 -19.78 11.95
N PHE A 484 1.67 -20.37 10.78
CA PHE A 484 0.62 -21.37 10.61
C PHE A 484 0.86 -22.62 11.46
N GLU A 485 2.10 -23.10 11.53
CA GLU A 485 2.46 -24.23 12.39
C GLU A 485 2.25 -23.94 13.87
N MET A 486 2.60 -22.73 14.34
CA MET A 486 2.32 -22.30 15.72
C MET A 486 0.81 -22.32 15.99
N GLY A 487 0.01 -21.78 15.07
CA GLY A 487 -1.46 -21.85 15.14
C GLY A 487 -1.99 -23.29 15.18
N ARG A 488 -1.43 -24.18 14.36
CA ARG A 488 -1.80 -25.61 14.36
C ARG A 488 -1.51 -26.29 15.70
N ARG A 489 -0.40 -25.94 16.36
CA ARG A 489 -0.05 -26.44 17.72
C ARG A 489 -0.96 -25.90 18.82
N CYS A 490 -1.68 -24.82 18.55
CA CYS A 490 -2.72 -24.27 19.43
C CYS A 490 -4.10 -24.93 19.25
N ALA A 491 -4.29 -25.76 18.24
CA ALA A 491 -5.58 -26.40 17.97
C ALA A 491 -6.08 -27.22 19.16
N GLY A 492 -7.37 -27.10 19.48
CA GLY A 492 -8.02 -27.84 20.56
C GLY A 492 -7.85 -27.22 21.96
N ARG A 493 -7.17 -26.07 22.11
CA ARG A 493 -7.00 -25.40 23.41
C ARG A 493 -8.23 -24.62 23.91
N GLY A 494 -9.22 -24.39 23.05
CA GLY A 494 -10.48 -23.74 23.40
C GLY A 494 -10.42 -22.22 23.63
N GLU A 495 -9.31 -21.57 23.29
CA GLU A 495 -9.18 -20.11 23.18
C GLU A 495 -8.55 -19.75 21.84
N ASP A 496 -8.52 -18.45 21.53
CA ASP A 496 -7.95 -17.93 20.30
C ASP A 496 -6.42 -18.15 20.28
N PRO A 497 -5.86 -18.69 19.17
CA PRO A 497 -4.44 -19.03 19.10
C PRO A 497 -3.51 -17.83 19.26
N HIS A 498 -3.94 -16.60 18.91
CA HIS A 498 -3.12 -15.39 19.01
C HIS A 498 -2.70 -15.09 20.46
N LYS A 499 -3.40 -15.64 21.45
CA LYS A 499 -3.02 -15.58 22.87
C LYS A 499 -1.61 -16.12 23.12
N TRP A 500 -1.22 -17.19 22.44
CA TRP A 500 0.09 -17.83 22.60
C TRP A 500 1.04 -17.47 21.46
N VAL A 501 0.53 -17.44 20.23
CA VAL A 501 1.36 -17.25 19.04
C VAL A 501 2.01 -15.87 19.02
N ASN A 502 1.30 -14.80 19.39
CA ASN A 502 1.83 -13.45 19.18
C ASN A 502 3.10 -13.16 19.97
N ALA A 503 3.20 -13.61 21.22
CA ALA A 503 4.38 -13.39 22.05
C ALA A 503 5.59 -14.21 21.56
N GLU A 504 5.38 -15.47 21.20
CA GLU A 504 6.45 -16.33 20.67
C GLU A 504 6.89 -15.91 19.25
N PHE A 505 5.96 -15.38 18.44
CA PHE A 505 6.23 -14.99 17.06
C PHE A 505 6.85 -13.59 16.96
N HIS A 506 6.31 -12.57 17.63
CA HIS A 506 6.85 -11.21 17.53
C HIS A 506 7.96 -10.94 18.56
N GLY A 507 7.96 -11.63 19.70
CA GLY A 507 8.96 -11.56 20.77
C GLY A 507 8.37 -11.19 22.14
N ASP A 508 9.17 -11.43 23.20
CA ASP A 508 8.78 -11.31 24.62
C ASP A 508 8.29 -9.92 25.07
N HIS A 509 8.44 -8.88 24.24
CA HIS A 509 7.94 -7.54 24.53
C HIS A 509 6.44 -7.39 24.24
N VAL A 510 5.81 -8.38 23.62
CA VAL A 510 4.35 -8.48 23.52
C VAL A 510 3.81 -8.86 24.90
N GLY A 511 2.84 -8.10 25.40
CA GLY A 511 2.23 -8.38 26.70
C GLY A 511 1.60 -9.77 26.76
N HIS A 512 1.87 -10.54 27.82
CA HIS A 512 1.34 -11.91 27.96
C HIS A 512 -0.14 -11.96 28.40
N GLY A 513 -0.73 -10.82 28.79
CA GLY A 513 -2.16 -10.69 29.01
C GLY A 513 -2.88 -10.61 27.66
N PHE A 514 -3.99 -11.33 27.51
CA PHE A 514 -4.78 -11.33 26.27
C PHE A 514 -6.26 -11.09 26.56
N ARG A 515 -6.89 -10.19 25.80
CA ARG A 515 -8.33 -9.96 25.79
C ARG A 515 -8.88 -10.17 24.38
N ILE A 516 -10.05 -10.81 24.30
CA ILE A 516 -10.81 -11.01 23.07
C ILE A 516 -12.28 -10.65 23.32
N ALA A 517 -12.90 -9.94 22.38
CA ALA A 517 -14.27 -9.41 22.48
C ALA A 517 -15.34 -10.44 22.12
N VAL A 518 -14.96 -11.54 21.47
CA VAL A 518 -15.87 -12.59 20.97
C VAL A 518 -15.57 -13.93 21.63
N ASP A 519 -16.61 -14.74 21.78
CA ASP A 519 -16.46 -16.16 22.10
C ASP A 519 -16.01 -16.93 20.87
N VAL A 520 -14.95 -17.72 21.01
CA VAL A 520 -14.32 -18.43 19.87
C VAL A 520 -15.18 -19.56 19.31
N PHE A 521 -16.18 -20.05 20.05
CA PHE A 521 -17.07 -21.13 19.61
C PHE A 521 -18.35 -20.59 19.01
N THR A 522 -18.96 -19.57 19.62
CA THR A 522 -20.24 -19.02 19.16
C THR A 522 -20.07 -17.85 18.19
N GLY A 523 -18.92 -17.18 18.21
CA GLY A 523 -18.69 -15.92 17.47
C GLY A 523 -19.45 -14.73 18.04
N GLY A 524 -20.18 -14.92 19.14
CA GLY A 524 -20.95 -13.87 19.81
C GLY A 524 -20.11 -13.05 20.78
N LEU A 525 -20.62 -11.89 21.19
CA LEU A 525 -19.91 -10.99 22.11
C LEU A 525 -19.71 -11.62 23.49
N LYS A 526 -18.50 -11.49 24.04
CA LYS A 526 -18.11 -12.02 25.35
C LYS A 526 -17.57 -10.89 26.22
N ASP A 527 -18.27 -10.60 27.32
CA ASP A 527 -17.90 -9.55 28.30
C ASP A 527 -17.44 -8.24 27.64
N PHE A 528 -18.25 -7.74 26.69
CA PHE A 528 -17.79 -6.66 25.81
C PHE A 528 -17.56 -5.33 26.54
N GLU A 529 -18.31 -5.05 27.62
CA GLU A 529 -18.04 -3.89 28.48
C GLU A 529 -16.70 -4.06 29.22
N GLY A 530 -16.45 -5.23 29.81
CA GLY A 530 -15.18 -5.54 30.46
C GLY A 530 -14.00 -5.42 29.50
N PHE A 531 -14.12 -6.01 28.30
CA PHE A 531 -13.14 -5.90 27.22
C PHE A 531 -12.76 -4.44 26.92
N MET A 532 -13.75 -3.56 26.76
CA MET A 532 -13.52 -2.14 26.51
C MET A 532 -12.83 -1.47 27.70
N ARG A 533 -13.31 -1.68 28.92
CA ARG A 533 -12.73 -1.10 30.12
C ARG A 533 -11.27 -1.50 30.30
N ASP A 534 -10.92 -2.74 30.02
CA ASP A 534 -9.53 -3.20 30.09
C ASP A 534 -8.64 -2.55 29.05
N PHE A 535 -9.14 -2.32 27.82
CA PHE A 535 -8.35 -1.62 26.80
C PHE A 535 -8.00 -0.21 27.26
N TYR A 536 -8.98 0.54 27.76
CA TYR A 536 -8.75 1.89 28.29
C TYR A 536 -7.80 1.87 29.50
N ALA A 537 -7.98 0.94 30.44
CA ALA A 537 -7.14 0.84 31.62
C ALA A 537 -5.70 0.38 31.33
N ALA A 538 -5.47 -0.33 30.21
CA ALA A 538 -4.14 -0.74 29.78
C ALA A 538 -3.43 0.35 28.96
N TYR A 539 -4.16 1.01 28.05
CA TYR A 539 -3.53 1.83 27.00
C TYR A 539 -3.74 3.34 27.14
N HIS A 540 -4.85 3.79 27.71
CA HIS A 540 -5.23 5.19 27.67
C HIS A 540 -4.50 5.98 28.78
N PRO A 541 -3.66 6.99 28.45
CA PRO A 541 -2.84 7.70 29.44
C PRO A 541 -3.61 8.29 30.64
N PHE A 542 -4.85 8.74 30.44
CA PHE A 542 -5.69 9.24 31.53
C PHE A 542 -6.16 8.18 32.54
N TYR A 543 -6.12 6.90 32.19
CA TYR A 543 -6.66 5.80 33.02
C TYR A 543 -5.61 4.77 33.41
N ASN A 544 -4.41 4.80 32.81
CA ASN A 544 -3.34 3.83 33.06
C ASN A 544 -2.17 4.39 33.88
N GLY A 545 -2.36 5.52 34.56
CA GLY A 545 -1.28 6.20 35.31
C GLY A 545 -0.32 7.00 34.43
N ASN A 546 -0.78 7.45 33.25
CA ASN A 546 -0.02 8.24 32.28
C ASN A 546 1.22 7.50 31.74
N ILE A 547 1.10 6.19 31.57
CA ILE A 547 2.14 5.33 31.02
C ILE A 547 1.92 5.23 29.50
N PRO A 548 2.88 5.69 28.66
CA PRO A 548 2.78 5.53 27.23
C PRO A 548 2.96 4.06 26.83
N VAL A 549 2.54 3.69 25.61
CA VAL A 549 2.87 2.39 25.03
C VAL A 549 4.39 2.26 24.95
N ILE A 550 4.96 1.28 25.66
CA ILE A 550 6.41 1.11 25.78
C ILE A 550 6.98 0.44 24.53
N ASN A 551 6.33 -0.65 24.09
CA ASN A 551 6.69 -1.39 22.89
C ASN A 551 5.46 -1.55 22.01
N PRO A 552 5.61 -1.54 20.67
CA PRO A 552 4.49 -1.77 19.77
C PRO A 552 3.76 -3.08 20.13
N GLN A 553 2.42 -3.04 20.17
CA GLN A 553 1.62 -4.19 20.61
C GLN A 553 0.74 -4.73 19.48
N PRO A 554 0.67 -6.06 19.30
CA PRO A 554 -0.23 -6.66 18.34
C PRO A 554 -1.69 -6.51 18.77
N ALA A 555 -2.53 -6.10 17.81
CA ALA A 555 -3.95 -5.94 18.00
C ALA A 555 -4.72 -6.51 16.79
N GLY A 556 -5.93 -6.98 17.07
CA GLY A 556 -6.87 -7.45 16.08
C GLY A 556 -8.04 -6.47 15.96
N ILE A 557 -8.35 -6.06 14.73
CA ILE A 557 -9.51 -5.24 14.40
C ILE A 557 -10.53 -6.01 13.55
N ALA A 558 -11.80 -5.67 13.71
CA ALA A 558 -12.88 -6.04 12.83
C ALA A 558 -12.92 -5.02 11.69
N VAL A 559 -12.51 -5.43 10.49
CA VAL A 559 -12.55 -4.57 9.30
C VAL A 559 -13.99 -4.46 8.84
N THR A 560 -14.39 -3.23 8.57
CA THR A 560 -15.68 -2.88 7.98
C THR A 560 -15.47 -2.10 6.70
N ASP A 561 -16.40 -2.20 5.76
CA ASP A 561 -16.47 -1.28 4.63
C ASP A 561 -17.09 0.07 5.02
N SER A 562 -17.12 1.02 4.08
CA SER A 562 -17.79 2.32 4.20
C SER A 562 -19.29 2.20 4.57
N ALA A 563 -19.91 1.06 4.24
CA ALA A 563 -21.29 0.72 4.58
C ALA A 563 -21.41 -0.02 5.93
N THR A 564 -20.35 -0.06 6.74
CA THR A 564 -20.27 -0.64 8.09
C THR A 564 -20.40 -2.16 8.15
N ARG A 565 -20.38 -2.85 7.00
CA ARG A 565 -20.50 -4.30 6.94
C ARG A 565 -19.19 -4.93 7.35
N PHE A 566 -19.25 -5.96 8.20
CA PHE A 566 -18.08 -6.72 8.62
C PHE A 566 -17.50 -7.53 7.45
N LEU A 567 -16.26 -7.23 7.08
CA LEU A 567 -15.52 -7.92 6.02
C LEU A 567 -14.68 -9.07 6.57
N GLY A 568 -14.12 -8.90 7.77
CA GLY A 568 -13.27 -9.91 8.37
C GLY A 568 -12.38 -9.38 9.48
N TRP A 569 -11.60 -10.29 10.07
CA TRP A 569 -10.61 -9.95 11.08
C TRP A 569 -9.31 -9.54 10.41
N HIS A 570 -8.67 -8.48 10.91
CA HIS A 570 -7.38 -8.02 10.42
C HIS A 570 -6.43 -7.70 11.58
N ALA A 571 -5.14 -7.82 11.32
CA ALA A 571 -4.11 -7.62 12.31
C ALA A 571 -3.37 -6.30 12.07
N ILE A 572 -3.22 -5.51 13.12
CA ILE A 572 -2.50 -4.23 13.14
C ILE A 572 -1.58 -4.15 14.35
N THR A 573 -0.69 -3.17 14.39
CA THR A 573 0.19 -2.94 15.54
C THR A 573 -0.09 -1.58 16.16
N ILE A 574 -0.48 -1.53 17.43
CA ILE A 574 -0.61 -0.30 18.20
C ILE A 574 0.80 0.25 18.46
N GLN A 575 1.07 1.47 18.01
CA GLN A 575 2.38 2.12 18.18
C GLN A 575 2.40 2.99 19.43
N ARG A 576 1.37 3.82 19.61
CA ARG A 576 1.27 4.76 20.75
C ARG A 576 -0.14 5.28 20.93
N LEU A 577 -0.41 5.80 22.12
CA LEU A 577 -1.57 6.65 22.39
C LEU A 577 -1.07 8.01 22.85
N ALA A 578 -1.56 9.07 22.21
CA ALA A 578 -1.18 10.44 22.54
C ALA A 578 -2.29 11.43 22.18
N LEU A 579 -2.22 12.62 22.77
CA LEU A 579 -3.05 13.75 22.36
C LEU A 579 -2.57 14.28 21.01
N ASP A 580 -3.52 14.52 20.11
CA ASP A 580 -3.28 15.24 18.87
C ASP A 580 -3.15 16.77 19.12
N PRO A 581 -2.84 17.59 18.10
CA PRO A 581 -2.77 19.05 18.24
C PRO A 581 -4.05 19.71 18.75
N ASN A 582 -5.22 19.07 18.54
CA ASN A 582 -6.53 19.52 19.00
C ASN A 582 -6.89 18.97 20.40
N ARG A 583 -5.95 18.29 21.07
CA ARG A 583 -6.12 17.67 22.39
C ARG A 583 -7.16 16.55 22.41
N VAL A 584 -7.33 15.85 21.30
CA VAL A 584 -8.09 14.59 21.24
C VAL A 584 -7.12 13.43 21.48
N MET A 585 -7.45 12.53 22.40
CA MET A 585 -6.65 11.31 22.60
C MET A 585 -6.88 10.38 21.41
N ARG A 586 -5.79 9.94 20.78
CA ARG A 586 -5.83 9.06 19.60
C ARG A 586 -4.97 7.83 19.81
N VAL A 587 -5.37 6.74 19.15
CA VAL A 587 -4.53 5.56 18.94
C VAL A 587 -3.81 5.73 17.62
N TYR A 588 -2.49 5.67 17.65
CA TYR A 588 -1.63 5.63 16.47
C TYR A 588 -1.17 4.19 16.28
N PHE A 589 -1.33 3.67 15.07
CA PHE A 589 -1.12 2.28 14.75
C PHE A 589 -0.53 2.12 13.35
N PHE A 590 0.11 0.98 13.13
CA PHE A 590 0.63 0.56 11.83
C PHE A 590 -0.27 -0.50 11.23
N ASN A 591 -0.64 -0.30 9.95
CA ASN A 591 -1.44 -1.22 9.17
C ASN A 591 -0.62 -1.77 7.99
N PRO A 592 -0.33 -3.08 7.91
CA PRO A 592 0.56 -3.64 6.87
C PRO A 592 -0.08 -3.74 5.47
N ASN A 593 -1.34 -3.33 5.28
CA ASN A 593 -2.12 -3.60 4.08
C ASN A 593 -1.88 -2.64 2.89
N ASN A 594 -0.79 -1.85 2.91
CA ASN A 594 -0.44 -0.84 1.89
C ASN A 594 -1.42 0.34 1.76
N ASP A 595 -2.52 0.38 2.51
CA ASP A 595 -3.46 1.49 2.51
C ASP A 595 -3.98 1.78 3.92
N SER A 596 -3.29 2.69 4.60
CA SER A 596 -3.65 3.09 5.95
C SER A 596 -4.71 4.19 6.03
N GLY A 597 -5.29 4.65 4.91
CA GLY A 597 -6.30 5.72 4.84
C GLY A 597 -7.72 5.22 4.55
N GLN A 598 -8.16 4.18 5.26
CA GLN A 598 -9.38 3.44 5.00
C GLN A 598 -10.61 4.10 5.63
N ASP A 599 -11.75 3.98 4.96
CA ASP A 599 -13.08 4.28 5.50
C ASP A 599 -13.67 3.01 6.15
N TRP A 600 -13.89 3.06 7.47
CA TRP A 600 -14.47 1.98 8.26
C TRP A 600 -15.98 2.18 8.49
N GLY A 601 -16.62 3.08 7.75
CA GLY A 601 -18.03 3.42 7.87
C GLY A 601 -18.36 4.26 9.10
N GLN A 602 -19.60 4.73 9.23
CA GLN A 602 -20.04 5.68 10.29
C GLN A 602 -19.25 7.01 10.28
N GLY A 603 -18.60 7.36 9.16
CA GLY A 603 -17.70 8.52 9.09
C GLY A 603 -16.35 8.31 9.79
N ILE A 604 -16.01 7.06 10.16
CA ILE A 604 -14.73 6.72 10.79
C ILE A 604 -13.71 6.48 9.67
N ILE A 605 -12.90 7.50 9.37
CA ILE A 605 -11.83 7.43 8.36
C ILE A 605 -10.48 7.47 9.07
N THR A 606 -9.63 6.49 8.82
CA THR A 606 -8.30 6.46 9.41
C THR A 606 -7.46 7.60 8.85
N SER A 607 -6.93 8.43 9.75
CA SER A 607 -6.07 9.55 9.37
C SER A 607 -4.64 9.08 9.22
N THR A 608 -3.93 9.50 8.18
CA THR A 608 -2.49 9.23 8.00
C THR A 608 -1.62 10.47 8.20
N GLN A 609 -2.26 11.62 8.39
CA GLN A 609 -1.63 12.91 8.65
C GLN A 609 -2.63 13.90 9.27
N GLY A 610 -2.12 15.05 9.72
CA GLY A 610 -2.91 16.17 10.23
C GLY A 610 -3.33 16.08 11.70
N HIS A 611 -3.19 14.90 12.34
CA HIS A 611 -3.51 14.68 13.75
C HIS A 611 -2.28 14.21 14.54
N GLY A 612 -1.09 14.58 14.08
CA GLY A 612 0.18 14.30 14.76
C GLY A 612 0.73 12.91 14.50
N GLU A 613 0.30 12.24 13.42
CA GLU A 613 0.90 11.00 12.91
C GLU A 613 2.38 11.21 12.56
N LEU A 614 3.20 10.21 12.86
CA LEU A 614 4.54 10.06 12.28
C LEU A 614 4.43 9.28 10.97
N TYR A 615 5.42 9.42 10.09
CA TYR A 615 5.44 8.71 8.82
C TYR A 615 5.23 7.20 8.98
N GLY A 616 4.22 6.68 8.27
CA GLY A 616 3.80 5.27 8.32
C GLY A 616 2.79 4.92 9.41
N GLU A 617 2.41 5.87 10.29
CA GLU A 617 1.29 5.69 11.21
C GLU A 617 -0.05 6.05 10.55
N ALA A 618 -1.09 5.30 10.92
CA ALA A 618 -2.46 5.76 10.88
C ALA A 618 -2.98 6.04 12.29
N SER A 619 -4.05 6.82 12.40
CA SER A 619 -4.63 7.14 13.69
C SER A 619 -6.15 7.30 13.65
N LEU A 620 -6.75 7.06 14.82
CA LEU A 620 -8.16 7.32 15.10
C LEU A 620 -8.32 7.81 16.56
N PRO A 621 -9.35 8.63 16.86
CA PRO A 621 -9.80 8.86 18.23
C PRO A 621 -10.02 7.53 18.98
N VAL A 622 -9.68 7.49 20.27
CA VAL A 622 -9.68 6.22 21.02
C VAL A 622 -11.02 5.48 20.96
N ALA A 623 -12.15 6.17 21.09
CA ALA A 623 -13.47 5.54 21.04
C ALA A 623 -13.77 4.90 19.68
N GLU A 624 -13.32 5.52 18.59
CA GLU A 624 -13.53 5.03 17.22
C GLU A 624 -12.63 3.82 16.95
N PHE A 625 -11.35 3.90 17.32
CA PHE A 625 -10.43 2.76 17.25
C PHE A 625 -10.92 1.57 18.08
N ALA A 626 -11.25 1.81 19.36
CA ALA A 626 -11.72 0.78 20.28
C ALA A 626 -13.00 0.13 19.78
N SER A 627 -13.88 0.87 19.09
CA SER A 627 -15.10 0.32 18.50
C SER A 627 -14.86 -0.75 17.43
N ARG A 628 -13.68 -0.77 16.79
CA ARG A 628 -13.28 -1.79 15.81
C ARG A 628 -12.33 -2.83 16.39
N LEU A 629 -11.87 -2.68 17.64
CA LEU A 629 -10.97 -3.63 18.28
C LEU A 629 -11.72 -4.90 18.69
N TYR A 630 -11.18 -6.07 18.36
CA TYR A 630 -11.71 -7.36 18.84
C TYR A 630 -10.72 -8.17 19.66
N ALA A 631 -9.42 -7.89 19.56
CA ALA A 631 -8.40 -8.56 20.35
C ALA A 631 -7.20 -7.64 20.62
N PHE A 632 -6.61 -7.74 21.82
CA PHE A 632 -5.38 -7.03 22.15
C PHE A 632 -4.58 -7.76 23.23
N HIS A 633 -3.27 -7.52 23.21
CA HIS A 633 -2.34 -7.93 24.26
C HIS A 633 -2.11 -6.81 25.26
N TYR A 634 -1.76 -7.12 26.51
CA TYR A 634 -1.47 -6.14 27.56
C TYR A 634 -0.54 -6.74 28.63
N ASP A 635 0.11 -5.89 29.43
CA ASP A 635 0.87 -6.34 30.59
C ASP A 635 -0.09 -6.61 31.78
N PRO A 636 -0.22 -7.87 32.25
CA PRO A 636 -1.13 -8.20 33.35
C PRO A 636 -0.69 -7.63 34.71
N LEU A 637 0.57 -7.23 34.86
CA LEU A 637 1.13 -6.66 36.10
C LEU A 637 1.00 -5.13 36.15
N GLU A 638 0.86 -4.47 35.01
CA GLU A 638 0.79 -3.00 34.92
C GLU A 638 -0.63 -2.47 34.62
N LYS A 639 -1.61 -3.35 34.38
CA LYS A 639 -2.98 -2.92 34.08
C LYS A 639 -3.61 -2.17 35.27
N ALA A 640 -4.03 -0.93 35.02
CA ALA A 640 -4.73 -0.12 36.00
C ALA A 640 -6.17 -0.62 36.26
N ASN A 641 -6.88 0.04 37.18
CA ASN A 641 -8.22 -0.36 37.60
C ASN A 641 -9.29 -0.05 36.52
N PRO A 642 -9.91 -1.06 35.88
CA PRO A 642 -10.89 -0.84 34.81
C PRO A 642 -12.18 -0.14 35.26
N ASN A 643 -12.44 -0.11 36.57
CA ASN A 643 -13.60 0.58 37.14
C ASN A 643 -13.46 2.10 37.16
N GLU A 644 -12.24 2.63 36.98
CA GLU A 644 -11.98 4.08 36.94
C GLU A 644 -12.29 4.69 35.56
N VAL A 645 -12.51 3.85 34.54
CA VAL A 645 -12.86 4.29 33.19
C VAL A 645 -14.33 4.78 33.18
N PRO A 646 -14.62 6.01 32.73
CA PRO A 646 -15.99 6.53 32.65
C PRO A 646 -16.90 5.67 31.77
N ALA A 647 -18.13 5.43 32.24
CA ALA A 647 -19.11 4.67 31.49
C ALA A 647 -19.49 5.33 30.15
N GLU A 648 -19.40 6.66 30.04
CA GLU A 648 -19.72 7.39 28.82
C GLU A 648 -18.79 7.03 27.64
N GLU A 649 -17.47 6.99 27.89
CA GLU A 649 -16.45 6.61 26.91
C GLU A 649 -16.65 5.17 26.42
N VAL A 650 -16.85 4.26 27.37
CA VAL A 650 -17.11 2.83 27.09
C VAL A 650 -18.39 2.66 26.29
N ASN A 651 -19.47 3.30 26.69
CA ASN A 651 -20.76 3.23 25.99
C ASN A 651 -20.69 3.81 24.59
N ARG A 652 -19.89 4.87 24.35
CA ARG A 652 -19.68 5.42 23.01
C ARG A 652 -19.03 4.39 22.09
N ALA A 653 -17.91 3.80 22.50
CA ALA A 653 -17.23 2.78 21.70
C ALA A 653 -18.12 1.55 21.45
N MET A 654 -18.85 1.09 22.47
CA MET A 654 -19.75 -0.06 22.35
C MET A 654 -20.93 0.19 21.41
N ARG A 655 -21.51 1.40 21.39
CA ARG A 655 -22.58 1.75 20.43
C ARG A 655 -22.07 1.69 18.99
N LEU A 656 -20.94 2.33 18.70
CA LEU A 656 -20.31 2.31 17.37
C LEU A 656 -20.06 0.87 16.87
N ALA A 657 -19.59 -0.02 17.76
CA ALA A 657 -19.37 -1.43 17.43
C ALA A 657 -20.69 -2.17 17.13
N ARG A 658 -21.72 -2.00 17.98
CA ARG A 658 -23.03 -2.65 17.82
C ARG A 658 -23.80 -2.19 16.58
N ASP A 659 -23.60 -0.94 16.21
CA ASP A 659 -24.17 -0.36 14.99
C ASP A 659 -23.32 -0.70 13.73
N SER A 660 -22.37 -1.65 13.84
CA SER A 660 -21.50 -2.12 12.76
C SER A 660 -21.20 -3.63 12.87
N TRP A 661 -19.94 -4.03 13.05
CA TRP A 661 -19.48 -5.42 13.00
C TRP A 661 -20.02 -6.31 14.12
N ALA A 662 -20.39 -5.70 15.26
CA ALA A 662 -20.93 -6.41 16.41
C ALA A 662 -22.46 -6.54 16.35
N SER A 663 -23.10 -6.05 15.28
CA SER A 663 -24.54 -6.24 15.07
C SER A 663 -24.88 -7.73 14.94
N GLY A 664 -25.82 -8.20 15.76
CA GLY A 664 -26.26 -9.59 15.77
C GLY A 664 -25.28 -10.60 16.40
N ARG A 665 -24.25 -10.13 17.12
CA ARG A 665 -23.27 -10.97 17.83
C ARG A 665 -23.48 -10.97 19.34
#